data_AF-A0A1W4WKW5-F1
#
_entry.id   AF-A0A1W4WKW5-F1
#
_cell.length_a   1.000
_cell.length_b   1.000
_cell.length_c   1.000
_cell.angle_alpha   90.00
_cell.angle_beta   90.00
_cell.angle_gamma   90.00
#
_symmetry.space_group_name_H-M   'P 1'
#
loop_
_entity.id
_entity.type
_entity.pdbx_description
1 polymer ?
#
loop_
_entity_poly.entity_id
_entity_poly.type
_entity_poly.pdbx_seq_one_letter_code
_entity_poly.pdbx_strand_id
1 'polypeptide(L)'
;MGGKYSSMDPMEVEVPEIEALFQRDGYLKTYEREIRRRYACFKDTIEKIEEVDGGLDNFSRSYERFGINVQPDNSVVCREWAPSAQQLFLTGEFNGWNRESLPFKKLEFGKWELILSPNPDGSCPIPHNSEVKIVVQTHSGSREDRLSPWATYVVEPPKVEGTIYRHKLWHPPKHEKYEFKHPRPQRPKSLRIYECHVGIATSELKVGTYDNFTDNILPRIVKQGYNAIQLMAIMEHAYYACFGYQVTSFFAASSRYGTPEQLKRLIDRAHELGLYVLLDVVHSHACKNVLDGLNMFDGTDACFFHTGARGNHPLWDSRLFNYSEIEVQRFLLSNLRWWLEEYHFDGFRFDGVTSMLYHSRGVGQGFSGHYDEYFGLNVDTEAVVYLMVANYMVHKFHPEAITIAEDVSGMPGTCRPVTEGCLGFDYRLAMAIPDKWIELLKDTKDDDWNMGNIVHTLTNRRWMEGNIAYAESHDQALVGDKTIAFWLMDKEMYTHMSTISEPSAIIDRGLALHKIIRLITHALGGEGYLNFMGNEFGHPEWLDFPRQGNNNSYHYARRQWNLVDDELLKYKYLNAWDAAMNHLEEKYGWLHKDPAYVSWKHEDDKVIAFERAGLVFIFNFHPTKSFTDYRVGVNYGGVLKIVLCSDDTQFGGHGRIDTSMTYFIQNEGFAGRSHSFQVYIPSRVALVFAPN
;
A
#
# COMPACT_ATOMS: atom_id res chain seq x y z
N MET A 1 3.76 28.19 8.46
CA MET A 1 5.14 27.92 7.98
C MET A 1 5.82 29.25 7.69
N GLY A 2 6.95 29.52 8.34
CA GLY A 2 7.76 30.72 8.13
C GLY A 2 9.18 30.45 8.61
N GLY A 3 10.17 30.84 7.83
CA GLY A 3 11.58 30.65 8.12
C GLY A 3 12.45 31.46 7.16
N LYS A 4 13.75 31.21 7.22
CA LYS A 4 14.77 31.93 6.45
C LYS A 4 14.49 31.85 4.95
N TYR A 5 14.28 30.66 4.41
CA TYR A 5 14.09 30.46 2.97
C TYR A 5 12.70 30.87 2.49
N SER A 6 11.63 30.58 3.25
CA SER A 6 10.28 30.97 2.84
C SER A 6 10.05 32.48 2.85
N SER A 7 10.96 33.24 3.47
CA SER A 7 10.95 34.71 3.47
C SER A 7 11.66 35.33 2.26
N MET A 8 12.46 34.55 1.53
CA MET A 8 13.15 34.97 0.32
C MET A 8 12.18 35.05 -0.87
N ASP A 9 12.56 35.74 -1.96
CA ASP A 9 11.84 35.52 -3.22
C ASP A 9 12.02 34.04 -3.61
N PRO A 10 10.94 33.28 -3.90
CA PRO A 10 11.06 31.89 -4.31
C PRO A 10 12.07 31.66 -5.45
N MET A 11 12.27 32.63 -6.34
CA MET A 11 13.22 32.50 -7.44
C MET A 11 14.69 32.50 -6.99
N GLU A 12 14.99 32.99 -5.78
CA GLU A 12 16.33 32.94 -5.16
C GLU A 12 16.59 31.62 -4.42
N VAL A 13 15.55 30.80 -4.23
CA VAL A 13 15.66 29.52 -3.54
C VAL A 13 16.20 28.47 -4.49
N GLU A 14 17.44 28.04 -4.24
CA GLU A 14 18.10 26.99 -5.01
C GLU A 14 17.46 25.62 -4.76
N VAL A 15 17.02 24.98 -5.85
CA VAL A 15 16.53 23.59 -5.91
C VAL A 15 17.56 22.82 -6.74
N PRO A 16 18.30 21.85 -6.16
CA PRO A 16 19.52 21.30 -6.76
C PRO A 16 19.37 20.75 -8.19
N GLU A 17 18.28 20.04 -8.48
CA GLU A 17 18.10 19.30 -9.74
C GLU A 17 16.85 19.72 -10.51
N ILE A 18 16.34 20.94 -10.28
CA ILE A 18 15.09 21.41 -10.89
C ILE A 18 15.12 21.47 -12.42
N GLU A 19 16.29 21.70 -13.03
CA GLU A 19 16.41 21.70 -14.49
C GLU A 19 16.19 20.30 -15.08
N ALA A 20 16.53 19.23 -14.34
CA ALA A 20 16.23 17.87 -14.76
C ALA A 20 14.72 17.60 -14.79
N LEU A 21 13.97 18.20 -13.86
CA LEU A 21 12.50 18.16 -13.86
C LEU A 21 11.93 18.86 -15.11
N PHE A 22 12.38 20.07 -15.43
CA PHE A 22 11.88 20.84 -16.57
C PHE A 22 12.28 20.26 -17.93
N GLN A 23 13.42 19.61 -18.03
CA GLN A 23 13.81 18.88 -19.26
C GLN A 23 12.88 17.70 -19.54
N ARG A 24 12.38 17.04 -18.49
CA ARG A 24 11.41 15.94 -18.63
C ARG A 24 10.00 16.45 -18.88
N ASP A 25 9.62 17.52 -18.19
CA ASP A 25 8.30 18.12 -18.29
C ASP A 25 8.39 19.65 -18.31
N GLY A 26 8.43 20.20 -19.53
CA GLY A 26 8.51 21.64 -19.75
C GLY A 26 7.29 22.42 -19.27
N TYR A 27 6.12 21.78 -19.09
CA TYR A 27 4.92 22.45 -18.59
C TYR A 27 5.06 22.90 -17.14
N LEU A 28 5.93 22.24 -16.36
CA LEU A 28 6.22 22.62 -14.97
C LEU A 28 6.98 23.95 -14.86
N LYS A 29 7.62 24.43 -15.94
CA LYS A 29 8.38 25.70 -15.91
C LYS A 29 7.50 26.89 -15.56
N THR A 30 6.24 26.89 -15.99
CA THR A 30 5.25 27.92 -15.64
C THR A 30 4.97 27.99 -14.13
N TYR A 31 5.19 26.88 -13.41
CA TYR A 31 4.95 26.74 -11.98
C TYR A 31 6.24 26.76 -11.15
N GLU A 32 7.38 27.12 -11.74
CA GLU A 32 8.68 27.14 -11.08
C GLU A 32 8.67 27.92 -9.76
N ARG A 33 8.03 29.10 -9.74
CA ARG A 33 7.92 29.93 -8.54
C ARG A 33 7.25 29.18 -7.39
N GLU A 34 6.20 28.41 -7.69
CA GLU A 34 5.47 27.62 -6.68
C GLU A 34 6.28 26.40 -6.23
N ILE A 35 6.95 25.71 -7.14
CA ILE A 35 7.86 24.59 -6.82
C ILE A 35 8.97 25.06 -5.87
N ARG A 36 9.64 26.17 -6.20
CA ARG A 36 10.69 26.75 -5.36
C ARG A 36 10.15 27.26 -4.03
N ARG A 37 8.94 27.82 -3.98
CA ARG A 37 8.29 28.23 -2.72
C ARG A 37 8.04 27.03 -1.81
N ARG A 38 7.51 25.92 -2.34
CA ARG A 38 7.32 24.67 -1.58
C ARG A 38 8.66 24.12 -1.07
N TYR A 39 9.68 24.11 -1.93
CA TYR A 39 11.03 23.69 -1.54
C TYR A 39 11.64 24.59 -0.45
N ALA A 40 11.36 25.90 -0.47
CA ALA A 40 11.75 26.82 0.59
C ALA A 40 11.14 26.41 1.95
N CYS A 41 9.84 26.08 1.97
CA CYS A 41 9.17 25.58 3.16
C CYS A 41 9.75 24.24 3.65
N PHE A 42 10.13 23.34 2.72
CA PHE A 42 10.86 22.12 3.04
C PHE A 42 12.20 22.42 3.71
N LYS A 43 13.03 23.30 3.13
CA LYS A 43 14.33 23.67 3.73
C LYS A 43 14.18 24.29 5.12
N ASP A 44 13.22 25.19 5.30
CA ASP A 44 12.95 25.79 6.61
C ASP A 44 12.51 24.74 7.65
N THR A 45 11.77 23.73 7.21
CA THR A 45 11.33 22.64 8.09
C THR A 45 12.51 21.75 8.48
N ILE A 46 13.38 21.42 7.52
CA ILE A 46 14.62 20.70 7.80
C ILE A 46 15.52 21.51 8.75
N GLU A 47 15.76 22.80 8.51
CA GLU A 47 16.57 23.63 9.43
C GLU A 47 16.01 23.63 10.84
N LYS A 48 14.69 23.80 11.01
CA LYS A 48 14.05 23.71 12.34
C LYS A 48 14.24 22.35 12.99
N ILE A 49 14.13 21.26 12.24
CA ILE A 49 14.37 19.91 12.77
C ILE A 49 15.85 19.74 13.13
N GLU A 50 16.78 20.28 12.34
CA GLU A 50 18.20 20.19 12.64
C GLU A 50 18.61 21.01 13.88
N GLU A 51 17.92 22.12 14.14
CA GLU A 51 18.10 22.93 15.35
C GLU A 51 17.50 22.29 16.62
N VAL A 52 16.48 21.44 16.46
CA VAL A 52 15.74 20.82 17.57
C VAL A 52 16.23 19.39 17.81
N ASP A 53 16.46 19.03 19.08
CA ASP A 53 16.78 17.65 19.49
C ASP A 53 18.05 17.04 18.85
N GLY A 54 18.95 17.85 18.30
CA GLY A 54 20.24 17.39 17.79
C GLY A 54 20.17 16.66 16.44
N GLY A 55 19.22 17.06 15.59
CA GLY A 55 19.18 16.63 14.20
C GLY A 55 18.04 15.70 13.82
N LEU A 56 17.80 15.55 12.52
CA LEU A 56 16.73 14.70 11.96
C LEU A 56 16.79 13.24 12.47
N ASP A 57 17.99 12.72 12.73
CA ASP A 57 18.17 11.35 13.23
C ASP A 57 17.63 11.17 14.67
N ASN A 58 17.93 12.10 15.57
CA ASN A 58 17.40 12.07 16.94
C ASN A 58 15.93 12.49 17.00
N PHE A 59 15.52 13.38 16.10
CA PHE A 59 14.13 13.80 15.96
C PHE A 59 13.22 12.64 15.59
N SER A 60 13.63 11.81 14.62
CA SER A 60 12.88 10.63 14.17
C SER A 60 13.00 9.40 15.09
N ARG A 61 13.88 9.41 16.10
CA ARG A 61 13.93 8.37 17.15
C ARG A 61 13.26 8.81 18.44
N SER A 62 12.26 9.69 18.34
CA SER A 62 11.61 10.21 19.55
C SER A 62 10.80 9.16 20.31
N TYR A 63 10.46 8.02 19.71
CA TYR A 63 9.84 6.87 20.41
C TYR A 63 10.72 6.29 21.52
N GLU A 64 12.05 6.46 21.46
CA GLU A 64 12.97 6.07 22.54
C GLU A 64 12.79 6.92 23.82
N ARG A 65 12.10 8.06 23.69
CA ARG A 65 11.96 9.08 24.73
C ARG A 65 10.51 9.36 25.10
N PHE A 66 9.60 9.34 24.13
CA PHE A 66 8.16 9.53 24.30
C PHE A 66 7.44 8.19 24.48
N GLY A 67 6.28 8.23 25.14
CA GLY A 67 5.57 7.04 25.60
C GLY A 67 6.12 6.55 26.93
N ILE A 68 5.96 5.26 27.19
CA ILE A 68 6.36 4.60 28.45
C ILE A 68 7.55 3.70 28.16
N ASN A 69 8.76 4.16 28.47
CA ASN A 69 10.01 3.49 28.13
C ASN A 69 10.66 2.88 29.37
N VAL A 70 10.84 1.56 29.36
CA VAL A 70 11.61 0.83 30.37
C VAL A 70 13.10 0.97 30.05
N GLN A 71 13.88 1.47 31.00
CA GLN A 71 15.31 1.71 30.89
C GLN A 71 16.12 0.45 31.22
N PRO A 72 17.42 0.39 30.85
CA PRO A 72 18.28 -0.75 31.17
C PRO A 72 18.44 -1.06 32.67
N ASP A 73 18.21 -0.08 33.55
CA ASP A 73 18.23 -0.24 35.01
C ASP A 73 16.86 -0.62 35.60
N ASN A 74 15.87 -0.95 34.76
CA ASN A 74 14.47 -1.21 35.09
C ASN A 74 13.68 0.01 35.61
N SER A 75 14.24 1.22 35.57
CA SER A 75 13.44 2.43 35.77
C SER A 75 12.49 2.63 34.59
N VAL A 76 11.39 3.36 34.80
CA VAL A 76 10.44 3.69 33.72
C VAL A 76 10.41 5.19 33.53
N VAL A 77 10.72 5.63 32.32
CA VAL A 77 10.61 7.04 31.90
C VAL A 77 9.38 7.17 31.03
N CYS A 78 8.42 7.96 31.49
CA CYS A 78 7.21 8.28 30.75
C CYS A 78 7.30 9.72 30.25
N ARG A 79 7.03 9.95 28.96
CA ARG A 79 6.97 11.30 28.41
C ARG A 79 5.85 11.46 27.40
N GLU A 80 5.09 12.55 27.55
CA GLU A 80 3.94 12.86 26.70
C GLU A 80 3.94 14.31 26.25
N TRP A 81 3.29 14.58 25.12
CA TRP A 81 3.01 15.94 24.64
C TRP A 81 1.52 16.23 24.76
N ALA A 82 1.16 17.10 25.70
CA ALA A 82 -0.22 17.47 26.00
C ALA A 82 -0.25 18.94 26.43
N PRO A 83 -0.10 19.88 25.47
CA PRO A 83 0.14 21.29 25.78
C PRO A 83 -1.04 21.94 26.52
N SER A 84 -2.27 21.51 26.23
CA SER A 84 -3.49 22.01 26.88
C SER A 84 -3.95 21.18 28.08
N ALA A 85 -3.19 20.19 28.53
CA ALA A 85 -3.49 19.53 29.80
C ALA A 85 -3.16 20.47 30.99
N GLN A 86 -4.01 20.45 32.03
CA GLN A 86 -3.70 21.09 33.31
C GLN A 86 -2.72 20.26 34.13
N GLN A 87 -2.89 18.94 34.10
CA GLN A 87 -2.04 17.97 34.78
C GLN A 87 -2.17 16.60 34.10
N LEU A 88 -1.08 15.84 34.07
CA LEU A 88 -1.10 14.42 33.69
C LEU A 88 -0.77 13.53 34.89
N PHE A 89 -1.34 12.32 34.92
CA PHE A 89 -0.97 11.26 35.84
C PHE A 89 -0.84 9.93 35.11
N LEU A 90 -0.03 9.02 35.64
CA LEU A 90 0.02 7.63 35.21
C LEU A 90 -0.81 6.78 36.17
N THR A 91 -1.63 5.88 35.64
CA THR A 91 -2.39 4.90 36.43
C THR A 91 -2.40 3.55 35.74
N GLY A 92 -2.62 2.48 36.49
CA GLY A 92 -2.67 1.13 35.95
C GLY A 92 -2.82 0.06 37.02
N GLU A 93 -2.70 -1.20 36.62
CA GLU A 93 -2.75 -2.32 37.57
C GLU A 93 -1.65 -2.21 38.64
N PHE A 94 -0.46 -1.75 38.24
CA PHE A 94 0.72 -1.63 39.09
C PHE A 94 0.57 -0.67 40.29
N ASN A 95 -0.35 0.29 40.22
CA ASN A 95 -0.63 1.23 41.33
C ASN A 95 -2.07 1.09 41.88
N GLY A 96 -2.74 -0.04 41.61
CA GLY A 96 -4.11 -0.28 42.05
C GLY A 96 -5.12 0.69 41.45
N TRP A 97 -4.86 1.17 40.22
CA TRP A 97 -5.68 2.16 39.51
C TRP A 97 -5.81 3.51 40.23
N ASN A 98 -4.88 3.86 41.12
CA ASN A 98 -4.89 5.17 41.76
C ASN A 98 -4.54 6.27 40.76
N ARG A 99 -5.56 7.01 40.34
CA ARG A 99 -5.52 8.04 39.29
C ARG A 99 -4.73 9.31 39.64
N GLU A 100 -4.24 9.45 40.88
CA GLU A 100 -3.59 10.68 41.36
C GLU A 100 -2.19 10.45 41.94
N SER A 101 -1.83 9.20 42.22
CA SER A 101 -0.60 8.85 42.94
C SER A 101 0.69 9.16 42.18
N LEU A 102 0.65 9.26 40.85
CA LEU A 102 1.84 9.39 40.00
C LEU A 102 1.70 10.58 39.03
N PRO A 103 1.81 11.84 39.52
CA PRO A 103 1.75 13.04 38.69
C PRO A 103 2.98 13.18 37.79
N PHE A 104 2.77 13.53 36.52
CA PHE A 104 3.85 13.97 35.66
C PHE A 104 4.28 15.40 36.04
N LYS A 105 5.57 15.68 35.87
CA LYS A 105 6.14 17.03 35.92
C LYS A 105 5.95 17.69 34.55
N LYS A 106 5.37 18.89 34.55
CA LYS A 106 5.28 19.74 33.35
C LYS A 106 6.68 20.21 32.95
N LEU A 107 7.01 20.07 31.67
CA LEU A 107 8.21 20.59 31.04
C LEU A 107 7.86 21.76 30.11
N GLU A 108 8.88 22.34 29.49
CA GLU A 108 8.69 23.36 28.46
C GLU A 108 7.95 22.79 27.24
N PHE A 109 7.37 23.71 26.43
CA PHE A 109 6.68 23.39 25.18
C PHE A 109 5.51 22.40 25.31
N GLY A 110 4.89 22.31 26.49
CA GLY A 110 3.72 21.46 26.73
C GLY A 110 4.04 19.97 26.86
N LYS A 111 5.32 19.62 27.05
CA LYS A 111 5.78 18.26 27.33
C LYS A 111 5.61 17.94 28.81
N TRP A 112 5.51 16.66 29.13
CA TRP A 112 5.31 16.15 30.48
C TRP A 112 6.21 14.95 30.71
N GLU A 113 6.78 14.80 31.90
CA GLU A 113 7.67 13.69 32.24
C GLU A 113 7.39 13.11 33.62
N LEU A 114 7.45 11.78 33.73
CA LEU A 114 7.42 11.04 34.97
C LEU A 114 8.53 9.99 34.94
N ILE A 115 9.30 9.89 36.02
CA ILE A 115 10.34 8.88 36.19
C ILE A 115 9.97 8.01 37.40
N LEU A 116 9.80 6.72 37.18
CA LEU A 116 9.60 5.73 38.23
C LEU A 116 10.90 4.98 38.46
N SER A 117 11.40 5.00 39.70
CA SER A 117 12.55 4.19 40.08
C SER A 117 12.19 2.69 40.07
N PRO A 118 13.19 1.81 39.89
CA PRO A 118 12.98 0.38 40.07
C PRO A 118 12.41 0.09 41.47
N ASN A 119 11.71 -1.04 41.59
CA ASN A 119 11.29 -1.55 42.89
C ASN A 119 12.51 -1.83 43.80
N PRO A 120 12.35 -1.92 45.13
CA PRO A 120 13.47 -2.21 46.04
C PRO A 120 14.22 -3.52 45.74
N ASP A 121 13.59 -4.47 45.05
CA ASP A 121 14.19 -5.72 44.58
C ASP A 121 14.88 -5.62 43.21
N GLY A 122 14.90 -4.43 42.61
CA GLY A 122 15.48 -4.13 41.29
C GLY A 122 14.56 -4.45 40.11
N SER A 123 13.33 -4.92 40.34
CA SER A 123 12.37 -5.20 39.27
C SER A 123 11.73 -3.92 38.70
N CYS A 124 11.21 -4.02 37.47
CA CYS A 124 10.47 -2.92 36.84
C CYS A 124 9.21 -2.59 37.67
N PRO A 125 8.93 -1.31 37.97
CA PRO A 125 7.75 -0.89 38.75
C PRO A 125 6.43 -1.14 37.99
N ILE A 126 6.48 -1.32 36.67
CA ILE A 126 5.33 -1.68 35.84
C ILE A 126 5.62 -3.04 35.19
N PRO A 127 4.92 -4.12 35.60
CA PRO A 127 5.13 -5.44 35.01
C PRO A 127 4.85 -5.47 33.50
N HIS A 128 5.58 -6.31 32.77
CA HIS A 128 5.28 -6.62 31.37
C HIS A 128 3.81 -7.05 31.21
N ASN A 129 3.15 -6.57 30.16
CA ASN A 129 1.77 -6.88 29.79
C ASN A 129 0.72 -6.44 30.84
N SER A 130 1.09 -5.58 31.79
CA SER A 130 0.13 -4.93 32.68
C SER A 130 -0.55 -3.74 32.01
N GLU A 131 -1.77 -3.43 32.45
CA GLU A 131 -2.55 -2.31 31.92
C GLU A 131 -2.09 -0.98 32.49
N VAL A 132 -2.00 0.01 31.61
CA VAL A 132 -1.63 1.39 31.93
C VAL A 132 -2.55 2.38 31.21
N LYS A 133 -2.72 3.56 31.79
CA LYS A 133 -3.46 4.69 31.22
C LYS A 133 -2.83 6.01 31.63
N ILE A 134 -2.97 7.01 30.76
CA ILE A 134 -2.69 8.40 31.08
C ILE A 134 -3.99 9.05 31.55
N VAL A 135 -3.98 9.63 32.74
CA VAL A 135 -5.09 10.46 33.23
C VAL A 135 -4.80 11.90 32.86
N VAL A 136 -5.64 12.49 32.04
CA VAL A 136 -5.54 13.87 31.56
C VAL A 136 -6.53 14.73 32.33
N GLN A 137 -6.02 15.66 33.12
CA GLN A 137 -6.85 16.70 33.71
C GLN A 137 -7.03 17.84 32.69
N THR A 138 -8.25 17.98 32.18
CA THR A 138 -8.61 18.96 31.16
C THR A 138 -8.81 20.36 31.76
N HIS A 139 -8.95 21.38 30.92
CA HIS A 139 -9.24 22.74 31.36
C HIS A 139 -10.57 22.90 32.10
N SER A 140 -11.55 22.03 31.86
CA SER A 140 -12.82 22.02 32.59
C SER A 140 -12.70 21.43 34.00
N GLY A 141 -11.52 20.91 34.35
CA GLY A 141 -11.26 20.19 35.60
C GLY A 141 -11.67 18.72 35.56
N SER A 142 -12.23 18.24 34.43
CA SER A 142 -12.52 16.81 34.28
C SER A 142 -11.23 16.00 34.16
N ARG A 143 -11.25 14.77 34.70
CA ARG A 143 -10.13 13.83 34.60
C ARG A 143 -10.53 12.69 33.70
N GLU A 144 -9.92 12.67 32.53
CA GLU A 144 -10.24 11.73 31.46
C GLU A 144 -9.13 10.70 31.32
N ASP A 145 -9.51 9.45 31.08
CA ASP A 145 -8.56 8.39 30.77
C ASP A 145 -8.22 8.40 29.28
N ARG A 146 -6.94 8.25 28.94
CA ARG A 146 -6.42 8.16 27.58
C ARG A 146 -5.37 7.05 27.49
N LEU A 147 -5.21 6.50 26.29
CA LEU A 147 -4.04 5.71 25.94
C LEU A 147 -2.89 6.66 25.57
N SER A 148 -1.65 6.19 25.68
CA SER A 148 -0.51 6.98 25.19
C SER A 148 -0.59 7.04 23.65
N PRO A 149 -0.37 8.22 23.02
CA PRO A 149 -0.17 8.33 21.58
C PRO A 149 0.95 7.40 21.05
N TRP A 150 1.91 7.09 21.93
CA TRP A 150 3.10 6.29 21.66
C TRP A 150 2.97 4.84 22.17
N ALA A 151 1.74 4.40 22.48
CA ALA A 151 1.50 3.02 22.91
C ALA A 151 1.96 2.04 21.82
N THR A 152 2.82 1.09 22.22
CA THR A 152 3.38 0.06 21.32
C THR A 152 2.56 -1.22 21.29
N TYR A 153 1.64 -1.39 22.25
CA TYR A 153 0.68 -2.48 22.26
C TYR A 153 -0.59 -2.09 23.01
N VAL A 154 -1.73 -2.27 22.35
CA VAL A 154 -3.05 -2.11 22.95
C VAL A 154 -3.89 -3.33 22.59
N VAL A 155 -4.80 -3.76 23.46
CA VAL A 155 -5.58 -4.99 23.25
C VAL A 155 -7.07 -4.74 23.38
N GLU A 156 -7.86 -5.44 22.58
CA GLU A 156 -9.31 -5.47 22.74
C GLU A 156 -9.69 -6.14 24.06
N PRO A 157 -10.57 -5.55 24.89
CA PRO A 157 -11.07 -6.22 26.08
C PRO A 157 -12.00 -7.39 25.71
N PRO A 158 -12.23 -8.34 26.64
CA PRO A 158 -13.35 -9.27 26.51
C PRO A 158 -14.65 -8.51 26.28
N LYS A 159 -15.51 -8.98 25.35
CA LYS A 159 -16.75 -8.27 24.97
C LYS A 159 -17.68 -7.92 26.14
N VAL A 160 -17.64 -8.71 27.21
CA VAL A 160 -18.43 -8.50 28.44
C VAL A 160 -17.91 -7.32 29.28
N GLU A 161 -16.67 -6.90 29.07
CA GLU A 161 -16.00 -5.82 29.80
C GLU A 161 -16.01 -4.48 29.04
N GLY A 162 -16.44 -4.47 27.78
CA GLY A 162 -16.61 -3.27 26.96
C GLY A 162 -15.97 -3.39 25.58
N THR A 163 -15.77 -2.26 24.92
CA THR A 163 -15.20 -2.16 23.56
C THR A 163 -13.99 -1.25 23.49
N ILE A 164 -13.61 -0.60 24.60
CA ILE A 164 -12.50 0.36 24.65
C ILE A 164 -11.20 -0.40 24.82
N TYR A 165 -10.26 -0.21 23.89
CA TYR A 165 -8.96 -0.87 23.92
C TYR A 165 -8.15 -0.50 25.16
N ARG A 166 -7.25 -1.40 25.56
CA ARG A 166 -6.45 -1.27 26.77
C ARG A 166 -4.97 -1.21 26.42
N HIS A 167 -4.28 -0.16 26.87
CA HIS A 167 -2.84 -0.05 26.68
C HIS A 167 -2.11 -0.99 27.64
N LYS A 168 -1.31 -1.88 27.06
CA LYS A 168 -0.51 -2.89 27.76
C LYS A 168 0.96 -2.49 27.63
N LEU A 169 1.69 -2.44 28.73
CA LEU A 169 3.14 -2.17 28.67
C LEU A 169 3.85 -3.34 27.97
N TRP A 170 4.33 -3.13 26.74
CA TRP A 170 5.03 -4.15 25.99
C TRP A 170 6.55 -4.08 26.18
N HIS A 171 7.03 -4.75 27.23
CA HIS A 171 8.46 -4.97 27.46
C HIS A 171 8.72 -6.45 27.81
N PRO A 172 8.69 -7.37 26.83
CA PRO A 172 8.84 -8.79 27.09
C PRO A 172 10.23 -9.09 27.69
N PRO A 173 10.35 -10.09 28.57
CA PRO A 173 11.65 -10.50 29.09
C PRO A 173 12.56 -10.98 27.96
N LYS A 174 13.88 -10.93 28.16
CA LYS A 174 14.88 -11.23 27.12
C LYS A 174 14.66 -12.56 26.37
N HIS A 175 14.12 -13.57 27.03
CA HIS A 175 13.88 -14.89 26.43
C HIS A 175 12.60 -14.97 25.58
N GLU A 176 11.69 -14.00 25.70
CA GLU A 176 10.47 -13.87 24.90
C GLU A 176 10.60 -12.81 23.79
N LYS A 177 11.60 -11.92 23.87
CA LYS A 177 11.88 -10.94 22.82
C LYS A 177 12.39 -11.63 21.56
N TYR A 178 11.81 -11.30 20.42
CA TYR A 178 12.23 -11.79 19.12
C TYR A 178 13.54 -11.10 18.69
N GLU A 179 14.50 -11.90 18.24
CA GLU A 179 15.74 -11.44 17.62
C GLU A 179 15.69 -11.79 16.13
N PHE A 180 15.77 -10.77 15.26
CA PHE A 180 15.84 -10.97 13.81
C PHE A 180 17.07 -11.79 13.43
N LYS A 181 16.87 -12.78 12.56
CA LYS A 181 17.91 -13.73 12.14
C LYS A 181 18.36 -13.50 10.71
N HIS A 182 17.51 -12.87 9.90
CA HIS A 182 17.75 -12.70 8.47
C HIS A 182 17.93 -11.21 8.13
N PRO A 183 18.87 -10.89 7.24
CA PRO A 183 18.99 -9.54 6.73
C PRO A 183 17.83 -9.21 5.80
N ARG A 184 17.58 -7.93 5.62
CA ARG A 184 16.67 -7.43 4.57
C ARG A 184 17.15 -7.93 3.20
N PRO A 185 16.23 -8.36 2.31
CA PRO A 185 16.59 -8.73 0.94
C PRO A 185 17.11 -7.51 0.17
N GLN A 186 17.74 -7.75 -0.99
CA GLN A 186 18.16 -6.67 -1.89
C GLN A 186 16.94 -6.02 -2.54
N ARG A 187 17.00 -4.71 -2.76
CA ARG A 187 15.96 -3.97 -3.48
C ARG A 187 15.71 -4.61 -4.86
N PRO A 188 14.48 -5.05 -5.15
CA PRO A 188 14.19 -5.70 -6.43
C PRO A 188 14.22 -4.67 -7.56
N LYS A 189 14.63 -5.12 -8.77
CA LYS A 189 14.66 -4.25 -9.96
C LYS A 189 13.27 -3.77 -10.39
N SER A 190 12.28 -4.65 -10.22
CA SER A 190 10.85 -4.40 -10.42
C SER A 190 10.07 -5.03 -9.27
N LEU A 191 8.99 -4.37 -8.85
CA LEU A 191 8.13 -4.88 -7.79
C LEU A 191 7.02 -5.77 -8.36
N ARG A 192 6.88 -6.96 -7.80
CA ARG A 192 5.73 -7.85 -7.93
C ARG A 192 5.16 -8.04 -6.54
N ILE A 193 4.16 -7.23 -6.23
CA ILE A 193 3.60 -7.04 -4.89
C ILE A 193 2.39 -7.94 -4.68
N TYR A 194 2.40 -8.71 -3.60
CA TYR A 194 1.22 -9.39 -3.09
C TYR A 194 0.60 -8.56 -1.95
N GLU A 195 -0.51 -7.89 -2.22
CA GLU A 195 -1.24 -7.10 -1.23
C GLU A 195 -2.10 -8.02 -0.36
N CYS A 196 -1.99 -7.87 0.96
CA CYS A 196 -2.59 -8.81 1.88
C CYS A 196 -3.01 -8.18 3.22
N HIS A 197 -3.93 -8.88 3.87
CA HIS A 197 -4.43 -8.54 5.19
C HIS A 197 -4.43 -9.80 6.06
N VAL A 198 -3.66 -9.77 7.15
CA VAL A 198 -3.42 -10.95 8.02
C VAL A 198 -4.70 -11.56 8.56
N GLY A 199 -5.63 -10.74 9.06
CA GLY A 199 -6.86 -11.22 9.68
C GLY A 199 -7.83 -11.99 8.77
N ILE A 200 -7.79 -11.79 7.45
CA ILE A 200 -8.68 -12.49 6.50
C ILE A 200 -7.94 -13.60 5.74
N ALA A 201 -6.66 -13.79 6.03
CA ALA A 201 -5.80 -14.73 5.33
C ALA A 201 -6.08 -16.19 5.67
N THR A 202 -6.99 -16.47 6.60
CA THR A 202 -7.38 -17.83 6.98
C THR A 202 -8.63 -18.27 6.19
N SER A 203 -8.84 -19.58 6.07
CA SER A 203 -10.10 -20.15 5.57
C SER A 203 -11.17 -20.29 6.65
N GLU A 204 -10.78 -20.13 7.91
CA GLU A 204 -11.70 -20.19 9.05
C GLU A 204 -12.55 -18.91 9.16
N LEU A 205 -13.73 -19.02 9.78
CA LEU A 205 -14.64 -17.89 10.01
C LEU A 205 -14.24 -17.09 11.25
N LYS A 206 -12.97 -16.67 11.32
CA LYS A 206 -12.37 -15.94 12.44
C LYS A 206 -11.22 -15.05 11.96
N VAL A 207 -10.73 -14.19 12.83
CA VAL A 207 -9.51 -13.42 12.55
C VAL A 207 -8.30 -14.34 12.51
N GLY A 208 -7.56 -14.33 11.40
CA GLY A 208 -6.28 -14.99 11.22
C GLY A 208 -5.15 -14.32 12.02
N THR A 209 -4.13 -15.10 12.35
CA THR A 209 -2.99 -14.66 13.18
C THR A 209 -1.73 -14.42 12.37
N TYR A 210 -0.78 -13.64 12.89
CA TYR A 210 0.56 -13.48 12.31
C TYR A 210 1.27 -14.82 12.07
N ASP A 211 1.22 -15.76 13.02
CA ASP A 211 1.86 -17.07 12.86
C ASP A 211 1.25 -17.89 11.72
N ASN A 212 -0.09 -17.97 11.66
CA ASN A 212 -0.77 -18.60 10.52
C ASN A 212 -0.37 -17.98 9.17
N PHE A 213 -0.27 -16.65 9.10
CA PHE A 213 0.19 -15.98 7.88
C PHE A 213 1.64 -16.37 7.54
N THR A 214 2.51 -16.34 8.54
CA THR A 214 3.93 -16.69 8.45
C THR A 214 4.13 -18.10 7.89
N ASP A 215 3.42 -19.08 8.46
CA ASP A 215 3.66 -20.49 8.17
C ASP A 215 2.91 -20.99 6.94
N ASN A 216 1.72 -20.44 6.65
CA ASN A 216 0.84 -20.99 5.61
C ASN A 216 0.67 -20.10 4.39
N ILE A 217 0.90 -18.78 4.51
CA ILE A 217 0.61 -17.82 3.44
C ILE A 217 1.88 -17.34 2.75
N LEU A 218 2.94 -17.02 3.51
CA LEU A 218 4.24 -16.66 2.90
C LEU A 218 4.73 -17.70 1.88
N PRO A 219 4.68 -19.03 2.14
CA PRO A 219 5.12 -20.02 1.15
C PRO A 219 4.30 -19.99 -0.14
N ARG A 220 3.01 -19.65 -0.07
CA ARG A 220 2.13 -19.53 -1.25
C ARG A 220 2.55 -18.34 -2.09
N ILE A 221 2.83 -17.19 -1.46
CA ILE A 221 3.26 -15.96 -2.13
C ILE A 221 4.57 -16.19 -2.88
N VAL A 222 5.56 -16.82 -2.25
CA VAL A 222 6.86 -17.16 -2.88
C VAL A 222 6.66 -18.11 -4.07
N LYS A 223 5.84 -19.14 -3.91
CA LYS A 223 5.55 -20.11 -4.98
C LYS A 223 4.97 -19.43 -6.23
N GLN A 224 4.13 -18.41 -6.03
CA GLN A 224 3.54 -17.61 -7.11
C GLN A 224 4.53 -16.64 -7.77
N GLY A 225 5.76 -16.49 -7.27
CA GLY A 225 6.80 -15.66 -7.90
C GLY A 225 6.76 -14.17 -7.55
N TYR A 226 5.94 -13.78 -6.57
CA TYR A 226 5.98 -12.42 -5.99
C TYR A 226 7.31 -12.22 -5.23
N ASN A 227 7.82 -10.99 -5.26
CA ASN A 227 9.06 -10.61 -4.57
C ASN A 227 8.85 -9.56 -3.47
N ALA A 228 7.61 -9.08 -3.32
CA ALA A 228 7.24 -8.13 -2.29
C ALA A 228 5.83 -8.43 -1.75
N ILE A 229 5.58 -8.02 -0.51
CA ILE A 229 4.27 -8.04 0.15
C ILE A 229 3.91 -6.63 0.57
N GLN A 230 2.68 -6.21 0.32
CA GLN A 230 2.06 -5.03 0.95
C GLN A 230 1.19 -5.51 2.11
N LEU A 231 1.60 -5.22 3.34
CA LEU A 231 0.86 -5.60 4.56
C LEU A 231 -0.07 -4.45 4.98
N MET A 232 -1.37 -4.70 4.78
CA MET A 232 -2.43 -3.80 5.19
C MET A 232 -2.82 -3.99 6.66
N ALA A 233 -3.44 -2.97 7.25
CA ALA A 233 -4.11 -3.02 8.55
C ALA A 233 -3.23 -3.48 9.72
N ILE A 234 -1.94 -3.12 9.71
CA ILE A 234 -1.00 -3.44 10.79
C ILE A 234 -1.02 -2.40 11.90
N MET A 235 -1.06 -1.11 11.57
CA MET A 235 -1.27 -0.06 12.56
C MET A 235 -2.61 -0.29 13.25
N GLU A 236 -2.62 -0.23 14.59
CA GLU A 236 -3.80 -0.63 15.34
C GLU A 236 -5.00 0.27 15.05
N HIS A 237 -6.15 -0.37 14.89
CA HIS A 237 -7.43 0.25 14.54
C HIS A 237 -8.55 -0.46 15.29
N ALA A 238 -9.37 0.26 16.06
CA ALA A 238 -10.41 -0.35 16.90
C ALA A 238 -11.61 -0.92 16.12
N TYR A 239 -11.91 -0.38 14.94
CA TYR A 239 -13.02 -0.84 14.11
C TYR A 239 -12.54 -1.78 13.00
N TYR A 240 -12.71 -3.10 13.17
CA TYR A 240 -12.12 -4.08 12.24
C TYR A 240 -12.59 -3.93 10.79
N ALA A 241 -13.84 -3.53 10.57
CA ALA A 241 -14.40 -3.31 9.23
C ALA A 241 -13.94 -2.00 8.56
N CYS A 242 -13.07 -1.20 9.19
CA CYS A 242 -12.37 -0.10 8.52
C CYS A 242 -11.22 -0.56 7.63
N PHE A 243 -10.91 -1.87 7.65
CA PHE A 243 -9.85 -2.47 6.86
C PHE A 243 -8.44 -1.91 7.16
N GLY A 244 -8.23 -1.33 8.34
CA GLY A 244 -6.99 -0.69 8.76
C GLY A 244 -6.97 0.84 8.65
N TYR A 245 -7.92 1.45 7.92
CA TYR A 245 -7.87 2.89 7.63
C TYR A 245 -8.23 3.79 8.83
N GLN A 246 -9.00 3.30 9.80
CA GLN A 246 -9.34 4.06 11.03
C GLN A 246 -8.33 3.80 12.15
N VAL A 247 -7.09 4.27 11.98
CA VAL A 247 -6.00 4.08 12.95
C VAL A 247 -6.30 4.79 14.27
N THR A 248 -6.10 4.07 15.38
CA THR A 248 -6.28 4.56 16.75
C THR A 248 -4.96 4.69 17.50
N SER A 249 -4.07 3.70 17.39
CA SER A 249 -2.75 3.69 18.06
C SER A 249 -1.62 3.45 17.03
N PHE A 250 -0.92 4.53 16.68
CA PHE A 250 -0.04 4.56 15.51
C PHE A 250 1.22 3.70 15.64
N PHE A 251 1.72 3.52 16.87
CA PHE A 251 2.93 2.72 17.15
C PHE A 251 2.62 1.27 17.51
N ALA A 252 1.34 0.91 17.64
CA ALA A 252 0.92 -0.42 18.03
C ALA A 252 0.69 -1.32 16.81
N ALA A 253 1.34 -2.48 16.81
CA ALA A 253 0.97 -3.57 15.90
C ALA A 253 -0.39 -4.14 16.34
N SER A 254 -1.30 -4.33 15.38
CA SER A 254 -2.67 -4.72 15.69
C SER A 254 -2.74 -6.03 16.46
N SER A 255 -3.27 -5.93 17.68
CA SER A 255 -3.34 -7.03 18.64
C SER A 255 -4.24 -8.18 18.21
N ARG A 256 -5.15 -7.93 17.26
CA ARG A 256 -6.08 -8.95 16.76
C ARG A 256 -5.37 -10.14 16.11
N TYR A 257 -4.18 -9.92 15.56
CA TYR A 257 -3.44 -10.97 14.86
C TYR A 257 -2.38 -11.64 15.75
N GLY A 258 -2.07 -11.04 16.91
CA GLY A 258 -1.05 -11.55 17.83
C GLY A 258 -0.30 -10.42 18.54
N THR A 259 0.92 -10.74 18.93
CA THR A 259 1.85 -9.86 19.64
C THR A 259 2.83 -9.17 18.68
N PRO A 260 3.48 -8.07 19.11
CA PRO A 260 4.58 -7.45 18.37
C PRO A 260 5.68 -8.43 17.97
N GLU A 261 6.01 -9.40 18.83
CA GLU A 261 7.06 -10.39 18.55
C GLU A 261 6.66 -11.38 17.44
N GLN A 262 5.38 -11.70 17.31
CA GLN A 262 4.86 -12.53 16.21
C GLN A 262 4.86 -11.77 14.88
N LEU A 263 4.66 -10.44 14.88
CA LEU A 263 4.85 -9.62 13.68
C LEU A 263 6.33 -9.57 13.27
N LYS A 264 7.27 -9.42 14.21
CA LYS A 264 8.71 -9.49 13.91
C LYS A 264 9.08 -10.83 13.28
N ARG A 265 8.56 -11.94 13.84
CA ARG A 265 8.73 -13.29 13.26
C ARG A 265 8.22 -13.37 11.82
N LEU A 266 7.05 -12.79 11.53
CA LEU A 266 6.48 -12.77 10.17
C LEU A 266 7.43 -12.07 9.21
N ILE A 267 7.91 -10.87 9.56
CA ILE A 267 8.78 -10.06 8.70
C ILE A 267 10.13 -10.76 8.49
N ASP A 268 10.73 -11.28 9.56
CA ASP A 268 12.00 -12.04 9.49
C ASP A 268 11.88 -13.29 8.62
N ARG A 269 10.74 -14.00 8.68
CA ARG A 269 10.47 -15.14 7.81
C ARG A 269 10.23 -14.73 6.36
N ALA A 270 9.60 -13.59 6.12
CA ALA A 270 9.46 -13.05 4.76
C ALA A 270 10.82 -12.70 4.17
N HIS A 271 11.72 -12.10 4.97
CA HIS A 271 13.11 -11.82 4.59
C HIS A 271 13.92 -13.09 4.30
N GLU A 272 13.79 -14.13 5.12
CA GLU A 272 14.38 -15.45 4.86
C GLU A 272 13.97 -16.01 3.49
N LEU A 273 12.72 -15.75 3.09
CA LEU A 273 12.14 -16.15 1.82
C LEU A 273 12.43 -15.19 0.66
N GLY A 274 13.22 -14.13 0.90
CA GLY A 274 13.62 -13.15 -0.11
C GLY A 274 12.53 -12.14 -0.48
N LEU A 275 11.51 -11.97 0.35
CA LEU A 275 10.40 -11.04 0.11
C LEU A 275 10.67 -9.67 0.74
N TYR A 276 10.55 -8.60 -0.05
CA TYR A 276 10.39 -7.24 0.46
C TYR A 276 9.05 -7.12 1.22
N VAL A 277 9.02 -6.44 2.35
CA VAL A 277 7.79 -6.24 3.14
C VAL A 277 7.51 -4.76 3.30
N LEU A 278 6.44 -4.29 2.67
CA LEU A 278 5.96 -2.91 2.73
C LEU A 278 4.80 -2.80 3.72
N LEU A 279 4.74 -1.70 4.45
CA LEU A 279 3.66 -1.39 5.39
C LEU A 279 2.70 -0.34 4.83
N ASP A 280 1.40 -0.52 5.02
CA ASP A 280 0.42 0.57 4.87
C ASP A 280 0.57 1.59 6.00
N VAL A 281 0.89 2.82 5.63
CA VAL A 281 1.00 3.97 6.53
C VAL A 281 -0.17 4.91 6.30
N VAL A 282 -1.05 4.97 7.29
CA VAL A 282 -2.22 5.86 7.28
C VAL A 282 -1.88 7.14 8.04
N HIS A 283 -1.12 8.03 7.40
CA HIS A 283 -0.80 9.35 7.95
C HIS A 283 -1.71 10.46 7.40
N SER A 284 -2.70 10.12 6.57
CA SER A 284 -3.65 11.07 6.00
C SER A 284 -4.70 11.57 6.99
N HIS A 285 -5.07 10.75 7.97
CA HIS A 285 -6.08 11.03 8.98
C HIS A 285 -5.92 10.12 10.21
N ALA A 286 -6.74 10.35 11.24
CA ALA A 286 -6.85 9.48 12.41
C ALA A 286 -8.32 9.24 12.78
N CYS A 287 -8.59 8.13 13.47
CA CYS A 287 -9.92 7.82 13.97
C CYS A 287 -10.43 8.88 14.96
N LYS A 288 -11.75 9.14 14.98
CA LYS A 288 -12.40 10.04 15.94
C LYS A 288 -12.54 9.48 17.35
N ASN A 289 -12.14 8.23 17.57
CA ASN A 289 -12.16 7.61 18.89
C ASN A 289 -11.37 8.43 19.92
N VAL A 290 -12.04 8.78 21.02
CA VAL A 290 -11.48 9.62 22.10
C VAL A 290 -10.84 8.80 23.22
N LEU A 291 -11.44 7.66 23.57
CA LEU A 291 -11.01 6.88 24.74
C LEU A 291 -9.82 5.96 24.43
N ASP A 292 -9.77 5.44 23.21
CA ASP A 292 -8.74 4.50 22.73
C ASP A 292 -8.02 4.98 21.45
N GLY A 293 -8.25 6.21 21.03
CA GLY A 293 -7.58 6.83 19.89
C GLY A 293 -6.86 8.13 20.26
N LEU A 294 -6.27 8.76 19.25
CA LEU A 294 -5.50 10.00 19.37
C LEU A 294 -6.39 11.25 19.54
N ASN A 295 -7.69 11.15 19.27
CA ASN A 295 -8.61 12.27 19.29
C ASN A 295 -8.79 12.83 20.72
N MET A 296 -8.82 14.16 20.86
CA MET A 296 -9.03 14.83 22.14
C MET A 296 -8.04 14.40 23.25
N PHE A 297 -6.80 14.06 22.87
CA PHE A 297 -5.80 13.53 23.79
C PHE A 297 -5.61 14.44 25.01
N ASP A 298 -5.28 15.72 24.79
CA ASP A 298 -5.09 16.69 25.88
C ASP A 298 -6.38 17.43 26.30
N GLY A 299 -7.53 16.90 25.87
CA GLY A 299 -8.85 17.51 26.09
C GLY A 299 -9.25 18.57 25.06
N THR A 300 -8.45 18.81 24.02
CA THR A 300 -8.76 19.77 22.95
C THR A 300 -8.87 19.12 21.58
N ASP A 301 -9.54 19.79 20.64
CA ASP A 301 -9.55 19.37 19.24
C ASP A 301 -8.29 19.80 18.48
N ALA A 302 -7.32 20.47 19.11
CA ALA A 302 -6.20 21.13 18.45
C ALA A 302 -4.84 20.42 18.62
N CYS A 303 -4.73 19.41 19.50
CA CYS A 303 -3.44 18.82 19.90
C CYS A 303 -2.65 18.29 18.69
N PHE A 304 -3.05 17.15 18.12
CA PHE A 304 -2.40 16.58 16.93
C PHE A 304 -3.04 17.04 15.61
N PHE A 305 -4.16 17.77 15.71
CA PHE A 305 -5.07 18.00 14.60
C PHE A 305 -5.37 19.48 14.43
N HIS A 306 -5.82 19.87 13.23
CA HIS A 306 -6.43 21.18 13.09
C HIS A 306 -7.76 21.25 13.87
N THR A 307 -8.20 22.47 14.17
CA THR A 307 -9.50 22.73 14.81
C THR A 307 -10.61 22.91 13.79
N GLY A 308 -11.86 22.75 14.25
CA GLY A 308 -13.06 23.03 13.45
C GLY A 308 -13.13 22.24 12.15
N ALA A 309 -13.67 22.85 11.09
CA ALA A 309 -13.89 22.16 9.81
C ALA A 309 -12.59 21.66 9.15
N ARG A 310 -11.48 22.40 9.26
CA ARG A 310 -10.19 22.00 8.68
C ARG A 310 -9.64 20.71 9.29
N GLY A 311 -9.96 20.46 10.56
CA GLY A 311 -9.55 19.28 11.31
C GLY A 311 -10.44 18.05 11.17
N ASN A 312 -11.44 18.08 10.31
CA ASN A 312 -12.42 17.02 10.15
C ASN A 312 -12.52 16.59 8.67
N HIS A 313 -12.51 15.28 8.44
CA HIS A 313 -12.78 14.69 7.13
C HIS A 313 -14.24 14.21 7.09
N PRO A 314 -15.17 14.94 6.44
CA PRO A 314 -16.60 14.66 6.54
C PRO A 314 -17.00 13.30 5.94
N LEU A 315 -16.39 12.91 4.81
CA LEU A 315 -16.71 11.64 4.13
C LEU A 315 -16.23 10.41 4.89
N TRP A 316 -15.12 10.53 5.61
CA TRP A 316 -14.48 9.43 6.34
C TRP A 316 -14.77 9.49 7.84
N ASP A 317 -15.55 10.48 8.27
CA ASP A 317 -15.81 10.80 9.68
C ASP A 317 -14.56 10.77 10.58
N SER A 318 -13.49 11.43 10.14
CA SER A 318 -12.14 11.31 10.74
C SER A 318 -11.52 12.64 11.15
N ARG A 319 -10.41 12.61 11.91
CA ARG A 319 -9.59 13.78 12.27
C ARG A 319 -8.43 13.99 11.30
N LEU A 320 -8.05 15.24 11.05
CA LEU A 320 -6.98 15.62 10.12
C LEU A 320 -5.82 16.30 10.84
N PHE A 321 -4.62 15.79 10.62
CA PHE A 321 -3.39 16.25 11.27
C PHE A 321 -3.09 17.72 10.95
N ASN A 322 -2.49 18.40 11.92
CA ASN A 322 -1.84 19.69 11.68
C ASN A 322 -0.36 19.45 11.36
N TYR A 323 -0.04 19.21 10.10
CA TYR A 323 1.32 18.88 9.65
C TYR A 323 2.33 20.02 9.86
N SER A 324 1.85 21.25 10.13
CA SER A 324 2.73 22.38 10.42
C SER A 324 3.31 22.36 11.83
N GLU A 325 2.74 21.57 12.76
CA GLU A 325 3.23 21.50 14.13
C GLU A 325 4.42 20.55 14.29
N ILE A 326 5.47 21.06 14.95
CA ILE A 326 6.73 20.34 15.09
C ILE A 326 6.57 19.01 15.85
N GLU A 327 5.72 18.95 16.88
CA GLU A 327 5.49 17.72 17.63
C GLU A 327 4.60 16.73 16.86
N VAL A 328 3.76 17.19 15.92
CA VAL A 328 3.05 16.32 14.98
C VAL A 328 4.02 15.74 13.96
N GLN A 329 4.92 16.56 13.41
CA GLN A 329 5.99 16.05 12.55
C GLN A 329 6.89 15.06 13.28
N ARG A 330 7.24 15.33 14.54
CA ARG A 330 7.99 14.39 15.39
C ARG A 330 7.27 13.06 15.50
N PHE A 331 5.98 13.10 15.82
CA PHE A 331 5.15 11.91 15.97
C PHE A 331 5.14 11.08 14.68
N LEU A 332 4.81 11.69 13.55
CA LEU A 332 4.66 10.98 12.27
C LEU A 332 6.01 10.50 11.69
N LEU A 333 7.06 11.32 11.75
CA LEU A 333 8.40 10.90 11.29
C LEU A 333 8.98 9.81 12.20
N SER A 334 8.74 9.90 13.50
CA SER A 334 9.14 8.83 14.43
C SER A 334 8.35 7.56 14.22
N ASN A 335 7.10 7.66 13.78
CA ASN A 335 6.30 6.49 13.45
C ASN A 335 6.90 5.74 12.24
N LEU A 336 7.29 6.47 11.19
CA LEU A 336 7.99 5.86 10.05
C LEU A 336 9.29 5.17 10.50
N ARG A 337 10.12 5.84 11.31
CA ARG A 337 11.38 5.26 11.79
C ARG A 337 11.15 4.04 12.70
N TRP A 338 10.12 4.08 13.54
CA TRP A 338 9.71 2.95 14.38
C TRP A 338 9.41 1.69 13.57
N TRP A 339 8.63 1.80 12.50
CA TRP A 339 8.31 0.64 11.66
C TRP A 339 9.53 0.13 10.87
N LEU A 340 10.45 1.01 10.47
CA LEU A 340 11.71 0.61 9.82
C LEU A 340 12.69 -0.07 10.79
N GLU A 341 12.81 0.41 12.04
CA GLU A 341 13.82 -0.06 13.00
C GLU A 341 13.34 -1.18 13.91
N GLU A 342 12.12 -1.12 14.46
CA GLU A 342 11.64 -2.13 15.42
C GLU A 342 11.16 -3.40 14.69
N TYR A 343 10.56 -3.24 13.52
CA TYR A 343 9.90 -4.32 12.77
C TYR A 343 10.61 -4.67 11.47
N HIS A 344 11.59 -3.89 11.03
CA HIS A 344 12.34 -4.14 9.81
C HIS A 344 11.52 -4.09 8.50
N PHE A 345 10.42 -3.34 8.42
CA PHE A 345 9.72 -3.11 7.15
C PHE A 345 10.65 -2.46 6.11
N ASP A 346 10.56 -2.86 4.85
CA ASP A 346 11.40 -2.42 3.72
C ASP A 346 10.87 -1.20 2.97
N GLY A 347 9.85 -0.56 3.53
CA GLY A 347 9.23 0.61 2.92
C GLY A 347 7.76 0.69 3.24
N PHE A 348 7.07 1.57 2.52
CA PHE A 348 5.72 2.00 2.86
C PHE A 348 4.85 2.21 1.62
N ARG A 349 3.56 1.96 1.77
CA ARG A 349 2.52 2.64 1.00
C ARG A 349 1.90 3.71 1.88
N PHE A 350 1.86 4.95 1.41
CA PHE A 350 1.15 6.04 2.07
C PHE A 350 -0.27 6.10 1.53
N ASP A 351 -1.25 5.87 2.41
CA ASP A 351 -2.66 5.79 2.03
C ASP A 351 -3.36 7.14 2.12
N GLY A 352 -4.26 7.40 1.17
CA GLY A 352 -5.02 8.65 1.11
C GLY A 352 -4.17 9.88 0.80
N VAL A 353 -3.10 9.76 0.00
CA VAL A 353 -2.22 10.89 -0.36
C VAL A 353 -3.01 11.98 -1.06
N THR A 354 -3.99 11.66 -1.91
CA THR A 354 -4.88 12.68 -2.50
C THR A 354 -5.60 13.52 -1.43
N SER A 355 -6.06 12.89 -0.33
CA SER A 355 -6.72 13.62 0.77
C SER A 355 -5.75 14.56 1.49
N MET A 356 -4.47 14.17 1.58
CA MET A 356 -3.42 15.01 2.12
C MET A 356 -3.10 16.19 1.21
N LEU A 357 -2.93 15.95 -0.09
CA LEU A 357 -2.45 16.95 -1.06
C LEU A 357 -3.41 18.12 -1.24
N TYR A 358 -4.71 17.94 -1.02
CA TYR A 358 -5.71 18.96 -1.32
C TYR A 358 -6.58 19.30 -0.11
N HIS A 359 -6.85 20.58 0.12
CA HIS A 359 -7.81 21.02 1.14
C HIS A 359 -9.24 20.52 0.86
N SER A 360 -9.60 20.37 -0.43
CA SER A 360 -10.83 19.71 -0.89
C SER A 360 -10.88 18.20 -0.62
N ARG A 361 -9.73 17.60 -0.30
CA ARG A 361 -9.54 16.15 -0.15
C ARG A 361 -9.79 15.35 -1.44
N GLY A 362 -9.75 16.02 -2.59
CA GLY A 362 -10.12 15.44 -3.89
C GLY A 362 -11.64 15.24 -4.08
N VAL A 363 -12.47 15.59 -3.09
CA VAL A 363 -13.92 15.39 -3.16
C VAL A 363 -14.55 16.38 -4.14
N GLY A 364 -15.32 15.86 -5.09
CA GLY A 364 -16.02 16.67 -6.10
C GLY A 364 -15.11 17.33 -7.13
N GLN A 365 -13.84 16.88 -7.24
CA GLN A 365 -12.90 17.39 -8.22
C GLN A 365 -12.68 16.38 -9.35
N GLY A 366 -12.80 16.86 -10.59
CA GLY A 366 -12.29 16.14 -11.75
C GLY A 366 -10.87 16.59 -12.01
N PHE A 367 -9.91 15.67 -11.91
CA PHE A 367 -8.52 15.93 -12.30
C PHE A 367 -8.40 15.75 -13.81
N SER A 368 -8.45 16.85 -14.56
CA SER A 368 -8.40 16.84 -16.03
C SER A 368 -6.99 16.60 -16.58
N GLY A 369 -5.98 16.79 -15.73
CA GLY A 369 -4.57 16.81 -16.12
C GLY A 369 -4.04 18.21 -16.38
N HIS A 370 -4.86 19.26 -16.23
CA HIS A 370 -4.39 20.64 -16.31
C HIS A 370 -3.60 21.04 -15.06
N TYR A 371 -2.45 21.67 -15.23
CA TYR A 371 -1.46 21.79 -14.14
C TYR A 371 -1.90 22.76 -13.02
N ASP A 372 -2.76 23.73 -13.33
CA ASP A 372 -3.35 24.63 -12.32
C ASP A 372 -4.09 23.89 -11.20
N GLU A 373 -4.60 22.68 -11.47
CA GLU A 373 -5.27 21.83 -10.49
C GLU A 373 -4.30 21.32 -9.39
N TYR A 374 -3.01 21.24 -9.71
CA TYR A 374 -1.94 20.65 -8.86
C TYR A 374 -1.01 21.70 -8.24
N PHE A 375 -1.04 22.93 -8.76
CA PHE A 375 -0.19 24.03 -8.32
C PHE A 375 -0.97 25.28 -7.87
N GLY A 376 -2.30 25.16 -7.69
CA GLY A 376 -3.17 26.21 -7.17
C GLY A 376 -3.29 26.23 -5.63
N LEU A 377 -4.10 27.17 -5.12
CA LEU A 377 -4.33 27.41 -3.69
C LEU A 377 -5.05 26.27 -2.96
N ASN A 378 -5.66 25.34 -3.69
CA ASN A 378 -6.30 24.18 -3.08
C ASN A 378 -5.28 23.15 -2.57
N VAL A 379 -4.02 23.24 -3.00
CA VAL A 379 -2.97 22.30 -2.57
C VAL A 379 -2.51 22.64 -1.16
N ASP A 380 -2.57 21.64 -0.29
CA ASP A 380 -2.15 21.76 1.11
C ASP A 380 -0.62 21.74 1.20
N THR A 381 -0.02 22.92 1.33
CA THR A 381 1.44 23.05 1.41
C THR A 381 2.00 22.35 2.65
N GLU A 382 1.25 22.28 3.76
CA GLU A 382 1.75 21.67 5.00
C GLU A 382 1.91 20.17 4.83
N ALA A 383 0.92 19.53 4.20
CA ALA A 383 0.97 18.11 3.86
C ALA A 383 2.05 17.82 2.82
N VAL A 384 2.17 18.63 1.76
CA VAL A 384 3.23 18.50 0.75
C VAL A 384 4.62 18.53 1.41
N VAL A 385 4.87 19.51 2.28
CA VAL A 385 6.16 19.63 2.97
C VAL A 385 6.41 18.44 3.89
N TYR A 386 5.40 17.98 4.63
CA TYR A 386 5.53 16.77 5.45
C TYR A 386 5.90 15.54 4.61
N LEU A 387 5.26 15.32 3.46
CA LEU A 387 5.58 14.21 2.56
C LEU A 387 7.01 14.32 1.99
N MET A 388 7.46 15.52 1.64
CA MET A 388 8.84 15.76 1.22
C MET A 388 9.84 15.43 2.34
N VAL A 389 9.59 15.87 3.57
CA VAL A 389 10.44 15.57 4.73
C VAL A 389 10.43 14.08 5.06
N ALA A 390 9.27 13.43 5.01
CA ALA A 390 9.12 11.99 5.24
C ALA A 390 9.95 11.18 4.23
N ASN A 391 9.78 11.44 2.94
CA ASN A 391 10.55 10.75 1.90
C ASN A 391 12.04 11.08 1.96
N TYR A 392 12.41 12.34 2.22
CA TYR A 392 13.82 12.71 2.43
C TYR A 392 14.44 11.93 3.59
N MET A 393 13.73 11.84 4.72
CA MET A 393 14.20 11.13 5.91
C MET A 393 14.32 9.62 5.65
N VAL A 394 13.28 8.99 5.08
CA VAL A 394 13.27 7.55 4.78
C VAL A 394 14.46 7.18 3.90
N HIS A 395 14.66 7.87 2.78
CA HIS A 395 15.75 7.57 1.86
C HIS A 395 17.13 7.98 2.39
N LYS A 396 17.22 8.98 3.28
CA LYS A 396 18.49 9.38 3.92
C LYS A 396 19.02 8.28 4.85
N PHE A 397 18.14 7.63 5.61
CA PHE A 397 18.53 6.63 6.61
C PHE A 397 18.38 5.19 6.13
N HIS A 398 17.48 4.94 5.19
CA HIS A 398 17.20 3.65 4.58
C HIS A 398 17.10 3.81 3.05
N PRO A 399 18.23 3.95 2.34
CA PRO A 399 18.24 4.26 0.90
C PRO A 399 17.64 3.14 0.02
N GLU A 400 17.61 1.91 0.54
CA GLU A 400 16.97 0.77 -0.12
C GLU A 400 15.46 0.70 0.15
N ALA A 401 14.91 1.53 1.03
CA ALA A 401 13.48 1.56 1.29
C ALA A 401 12.71 2.01 0.05
N ILE A 402 11.49 1.52 -0.11
CA ILE A 402 10.59 1.91 -1.19
C ILE A 402 9.37 2.62 -0.61
N THR A 403 9.02 3.80 -1.12
CA THR A 403 7.77 4.48 -0.78
C THR A 403 6.81 4.58 -1.96
N ILE A 404 5.56 4.19 -1.74
CA ILE A 404 4.48 4.16 -2.73
C ILE A 404 3.39 5.15 -2.31
N ALA A 405 2.95 6.01 -3.22
CA ALA A 405 1.82 6.91 -3.00
C ALA A 405 0.50 6.30 -3.51
N GLU A 406 -0.51 6.22 -2.65
CA GLU A 406 -1.90 6.07 -3.07
C GLU A 406 -2.48 7.45 -3.40
N ASP A 407 -2.25 7.89 -4.64
CA ASP A 407 -2.75 9.15 -5.17
C ASP A 407 -3.54 8.92 -6.47
N VAL A 408 -4.84 9.22 -6.43
CA VAL A 408 -5.73 9.14 -7.59
C VAL A 408 -5.62 10.36 -8.50
N SER A 409 -5.22 11.53 -7.98
CA SER A 409 -5.17 12.77 -8.78
C SER A 409 -4.10 12.71 -9.87
N GLY A 410 -2.97 12.10 -9.55
CA GLY A 410 -1.84 12.02 -10.47
C GLY A 410 -1.03 13.29 -10.54
N MET A 411 -0.76 13.88 -9.37
CA MET A 411 0.04 15.08 -9.25
C MET A 411 1.41 14.93 -9.94
N PRO A 412 1.78 15.87 -10.84
CA PRO A 412 3.11 15.90 -11.45
C PRO A 412 4.23 15.97 -10.40
N GLY A 413 5.22 15.09 -10.53
CA GLY A 413 6.35 15.05 -9.59
C GLY A 413 6.05 14.30 -8.29
N THR A 414 4.95 13.54 -8.20
CA THR A 414 4.73 12.66 -7.03
C THR A 414 5.87 11.67 -6.87
N CYS A 415 6.30 11.04 -7.97
CA CYS A 415 7.32 9.99 -7.94
C CYS A 415 8.70 10.48 -8.41
N ARG A 416 9.05 11.72 -8.08
CA ARG A 416 10.35 12.34 -8.42
C ARG A 416 11.09 12.75 -7.15
N PRO A 417 12.44 12.73 -7.14
CA PRO A 417 13.25 13.05 -5.96
C PRO A 417 12.97 14.43 -5.37
N VAL A 418 13.14 14.55 -4.04
CA VAL A 418 13.00 15.84 -3.34
C VAL A 418 14.02 16.87 -3.85
N THR A 419 15.20 16.44 -4.32
CA THR A 419 16.24 17.30 -4.92
C THR A 419 15.78 18.02 -6.20
N GLU A 420 14.74 17.53 -6.86
CA GLU A 420 14.09 18.16 -8.01
C GLU A 420 12.97 19.14 -7.61
N GLY A 421 12.68 19.27 -6.30
CA GLY A 421 11.56 20.07 -5.78
C GLY A 421 10.24 19.29 -5.69
N CYS A 422 10.31 17.96 -5.69
CA CYS A 422 9.17 17.05 -5.80
C CYS A 422 8.90 16.26 -4.49
N LEU A 423 7.90 15.37 -4.47
CA LEU A 423 7.45 14.71 -3.22
C LEU A 423 8.36 13.59 -2.73
N GLY A 424 9.15 12.96 -3.60
CA GLY A 424 10.14 11.96 -3.23
C GLY A 424 9.66 10.50 -3.14
N PHE A 425 8.45 10.17 -3.63
CA PHE A 425 8.02 8.77 -3.71
C PHE A 425 8.75 8.01 -4.82
N ASP A 426 8.89 6.69 -4.70
CA ASP A 426 9.43 5.84 -5.78
C ASP A 426 8.35 5.48 -6.80
N TYR A 427 7.14 5.17 -6.29
CA TYR A 427 6.02 4.74 -7.11
C TYR A 427 4.71 5.41 -6.70
N ARG A 428 3.73 5.38 -7.60
CA ARG A 428 2.31 5.60 -7.30
C ARG A 428 1.47 4.43 -7.79
N LEU A 429 0.28 4.27 -7.22
CA LEU A 429 -0.70 3.31 -7.70
C LEU A 429 -1.37 3.80 -9.00
N ALA A 430 -1.50 2.92 -9.99
CA ALA A 430 -2.20 3.19 -11.25
C ALA A 430 -3.71 2.96 -11.11
N MET A 431 -4.37 3.80 -10.29
CA MET A 431 -5.74 3.58 -9.81
C MET A 431 -6.83 3.64 -10.90
N ALA A 432 -6.55 4.20 -12.07
CA ALA A 432 -7.51 4.25 -13.19
C ALA A 432 -7.66 2.92 -13.94
N ILE A 433 -6.72 1.97 -13.76
CA ILE A 433 -6.74 0.69 -14.49
C ILE A 433 -7.91 -0.21 -14.04
N PRO A 434 -8.14 -0.45 -12.73
CA PRO A 434 -9.30 -1.22 -12.27
C PRO A 434 -10.63 -0.65 -12.75
N ASP A 435 -10.82 0.68 -12.65
CA ASP A 435 -12.04 1.34 -13.09
C ASP A 435 -12.37 1.04 -14.55
N LYS A 436 -11.35 1.02 -15.42
CA LYS A 436 -11.53 0.68 -16.83
C LYS A 436 -11.98 -0.77 -17.01
N TRP A 437 -11.44 -1.72 -16.24
CA TRP A 437 -11.88 -3.10 -16.32
C TRP A 437 -13.31 -3.28 -15.81
N ILE A 438 -13.67 -2.61 -14.72
CA ILE A 438 -15.04 -2.65 -14.18
C ILE A 438 -16.02 -2.05 -15.20
N GLU A 439 -15.72 -0.87 -15.77
CA GLU A 439 -16.53 -0.22 -16.81
C GLU A 439 -16.78 -1.18 -17.99
N LEU A 440 -15.73 -1.84 -18.47
CA LEU A 440 -15.83 -2.79 -19.58
C LEU A 440 -16.63 -4.04 -19.23
N LEU A 441 -16.45 -4.59 -18.02
CA LEU A 441 -17.12 -5.82 -17.60
C LEU A 441 -18.59 -5.62 -17.21
N LYS A 442 -18.91 -4.44 -16.68
CA LYS A 442 -20.24 -4.09 -16.18
C LYS A 442 -21.15 -3.54 -17.27
N ASP A 443 -20.62 -2.62 -18.07
CA ASP A 443 -21.43 -1.75 -18.92
C ASP A 443 -21.22 -1.99 -20.43
N THR A 444 -20.25 -2.83 -20.83
CA THR A 444 -19.85 -3.01 -22.24
C THR A 444 -19.84 -4.49 -22.67
N LYS A 445 -20.42 -4.82 -23.82
CA LYS A 445 -20.30 -6.17 -24.41
C LYS A 445 -18.91 -6.39 -24.99
N ASP A 446 -18.42 -7.62 -24.99
CA ASP A 446 -17.09 -7.98 -25.52
C ASP A 446 -16.82 -7.46 -26.94
N ASP A 447 -17.82 -7.52 -27.85
CA ASP A 447 -17.70 -7.03 -29.23
C ASP A 447 -17.55 -5.51 -29.34
N ASP A 448 -17.95 -4.78 -28.30
CA ASP A 448 -17.91 -3.31 -28.22
C ASP A 448 -16.69 -2.81 -27.43
N TRP A 449 -15.84 -3.71 -26.91
CA TRP A 449 -14.61 -3.33 -26.23
C TRP A 449 -13.66 -2.62 -27.19
N ASN A 450 -13.26 -1.40 -26.83
CA ASN A 450 -12.36 -0.59 -27.64
C ASN A 450 -10.90 -0.85 -27.27
N MET A 451 -10.13 -1.41 -28.20
CA MET A 451 -8.73 -1.80 -28.00
C MET A 451 -7.85 -0.58 -27.78
N GLY A 452 -8.11 0.51 -28.51
CA GLY A 452 -7.44 1.79 -28.35
C GLY A 452 -7.59 2.37 -26.94
N ASN A 453 -8.78 2.28 -26.35
CA ASN A 453 -9.07 2.78 -25.01
C ASN A 453 -8.39 1.93 -23.93
N ILE A 454 -8.39 0.60 -24.07
CA ILE A 454 -7.64 -0.29 -23.17
C ILE A 454 -6.16 0.08 -23.18
N VAL A 455 -5.56 0.18 -24.37
CA VAL A 455 -4.15 0.56 -24.52
C VAL A 455 -3.92 1.95 -23.94
N HIS A 456 -4.80 2.92 -24.22
CA HIS A 456 -4.67 4.28 -23.70
C HIS A 456 -4.66 4.28 -22.18
N THR A 457 -5.62 3.64 -21.50
CA THR A 457 -5.65 3.58 -20.04
C THR A 457 -4.40 2.94 -19.45
N LEU A 458 -3.91 1.84 -20.04
CA LEU A 458 -2.71 1.14 -19.53
C LEU A 458 -1.41 1.91 -19.76
N THR A 459 -1.37 2.78 -20.78
CA THR A 459 -0.14 3.50 -21.18
C THR A 459 -0.15 4.99 -20.84
N ASN A 460 -1.30 5.56 -20.47
CA ASN A 460 -1.45 6.97 -20.14
C ASN A 460 -0.91 7.26 -18.74
N ARG A 461 0.41 7.28 -18.62
CA ARG A 461 1.16 7.56 -17.40
C ARG A 461 2.35 8.48 -17.67
N ARG A 462 2.84 9.10 -16.61
CA ARG A 462 3.94 10.06 -16.69
C ARG A 462 5.26 9.35 -16.93
N TRP A 463 6.04 9.87 -17.88
CA TRP A 463 7.34 9.30 -18.22
C TRP A 463 8.33 9.45 -17.05
N MET A 464 9.06 8.37 -16.72
CA MET A 464 10.02 8.31 -15.61
C MET A 464 9.44 8.60 -14.20
N GLU A 465 8.15 8.35 -14.01
CA GLU A 465 7.52 8.24 -12.69
C GLU A 465 7.00 6.81 -12.53
N GLY A 466 7.47 6.08 -11.51
CA GLY A 466 7.13 4.67 -11.34
C GLY A 466 5.65 4.47 -11.06
N ASN A 467 5.01 3.54 -11.77
CA ASN A 467 3.62 3.16 -11.51
C ASN A 467 3.51 1.68 -11.15
N ILE A 468 2.79 1.37 -10.07
CA ILE A 468 2.37 0.01 -9.74
C ILE A 468 1.00 -0.22 -10.38
N ALA A 469 0.97 -1.14 -11.35
CA ALA A 469 -0.25 -1.52 -12.04
C ALA A 469 -0.91 -2.73 -11.40
N TYR A 470 -2.24 -2.74 -11.39
CA TYR A 470 -3.04 -3.85 -10.89
C TYR A 470 -4.38 -3.86 -11.62
N ALA A 471 -4.94 -5.05 -11.82
CA ALA A 471 -6.19 -5.21 -12.56
C ALA A 471 -7.41 -4.94 -11.68
N GLU A 472 -7.30 -5.27 -10.40
CA GLU A 472 -8.32 -5.10 -9.35
C GLU A 472 -7.58 -5.00 -8.00
N SER A 473 -8.14 -4.27 -7.04
CA SER A 473 -7.58 -4.09 -5.70
C SER A 473 -8.48 -4.68 -4.62
N HIS A 474 -8.09 -4.44 -3.37
CA HIS A 474 -8.91 -4.72 -2.20
C HIS A 474 -10.26 -3.97 -2.20
N ASP A 475 -10.38 -2.80 -2.84
CA ASP A 475 -11.64 -2.04 -2.92
C ASP A 475 -12.70 -2.79 -3.73
N GLN A 476 -12.34 -3.28 -4.92
CA GLN A 476 -13.25 -4.09 -5.74
C GLN A 476 -13.58 -5.45 -5.12
N ALA A 477 -12.75 -5.92 -4.20
CA ALA A 477 -13.03 -7.13 -3.45
C ALA A 477 -14.08 -6.89 -2.35
N LEU A 478 -14.34 -5.66 -1.90
CA LEU A 478 -15.29 -5.38 -0.81
C LEU A 478 -16.76 -5.50 -1.25
N VAL A 479 -17.63 -5.70 -0.26
CA VAL A 479 -19.09 -5.70 -0.44
C VAL A 479 -19.55 -4.39 -1.09
N GLY A 480 -20.28 -4.51 -2.20
CA GLY A 480 -20.72 -3.37 -2.99
C GLY A 480 -20.13 -3.35 -4.41
N ASP A 481 -19.06 -4.11 -4.64
CA ASP A 481 -18.53 -4.42 -5.97
C ASP A 481 -18.35 -5.94 -6.15
N LYS A 482 -17.73 -6.36 -7.26
CA LYS A 482 -17.39 -7.75 -7.57
C LYS A 482 -15.94 -7.84 -8.02
N THR A 483 -15.28 -8.95 -7.70
CA THR A 483 -13.98 -9.31 -8.30
C THR A 483 -14.12 -9.48 -9.82
N ILE A 484 -13.03 -9.33 -10.58
CA ILE A 484 -13.04 -9.58 -12.03
C ILE A 484 -13.56 -10.99 -12.34
N ALA A 485 -13.14 -11.98 -11.54
CA ALA A 485 -13.64 -13.35 -11.67
C ALA A 485 -15.16 -13.42 -11.53
N PHE A 486 -15.74 -12.75 -10.52
CA PHE A 486 -17.17 -12.77 -10.28
C PHE A 486 -17.96 -11.89 -11.27
N TRP A 487 -17.39 -10.81 -11.81
CA TRP A 487 -17.94 -10.09 -12.97
C TRP A 487 -18.00 -10.97 -14.22
N LEU A 488 -16.99 -11.81 -14.43
CA LEU A 488 -16.88 -12.65 -15.62
C LEU A 488 -17.76 -13.90 -15.58
N MET A 489 -17.93 -14.51 -14.40
CA MET A 489 -18.49 -15.86 -14.25
C MET A 489 -19.72 -15.93 -13.33
N ASP A 490 -19.91 -14.94 -12.45
CA ASP A 490 -21.04 -14.83 -11.51
C ASP A 490 -21.35 -16.19 -10.83
N LYS A 491 -22.63 -16.54 -10.69
CA LYS A 491 -23.11 -17.76 -10.04
C LYS A 491 -22.66 -19.06 -10.70
N GLU A 492 -22.19 -19.05 -11.94
CA GLU A 492 -21.68 -20.28 -12.57
C GLU A 492 -20.39 -20.77 -11.92
N MET A 493 -19.67 -19.88 -11.20
CA MET A 493 -18.52 -20.27 -10.39
C MET A 493 -18.86 -21.37 -9.39
N TYR A 494 -20.09 -21.38 -8.84
CA TYR A 494 -20.50 -22.34 -7.82
C TYR A 494 -20.83 -23.74 -8.35
N THR A 495 -21.05 -23.88 -9.66
CA THR A 495 -21.56 -25.13 -10.26
C THR A 495 -20.68 -25.69 -11.38
N HIS A 496 -19.93 -24.84 -12.09
CA HIS A 496 -19.16 -25.22 -13.28
C HIS A 496 -17.64 -25.03 -13.13
N MET A 497 -17.15 -24.74 -11.92
CA MET A 497 -15.72 -24.72 -11.60
C MET A 497 -15.11 -26.10 -11.36
N SER A 498 -15.89 -27.18 -11.40
CA SER A 498 -15.34 -28.53 -11.39
C SER A 498 -14.73 -28.89 -12.75
N THR A 499 -13.62 -29.60 -12.74
CA THR A 499 -12.97 -30.17 -13.94
C THR A 499 -13.79 -31.27 -14.60
N ILE A 500 -14.79 -31.83 -13.91
CA ILE A 500 -15.68 -32.89 -14.40
C ILE A 500 -17.13 -32.43 -14.58
N SER A 501 -17.44 -31.14 -14.36
CA SER A 501 -18.76 -30.59 -14.67
C SER A 501 -19.00 -30.57 -16.17
N GLU A 502 -20.26 -30.40 -16.57
CA GLU A 502 -20.58 -30.07 -17.97
C GLU A 502 -19.83 -28.81 -18.43
N PRO A 503 -19.45 -28.71 -19.71
CA PRO A 503 -18.81 -27.51 -20.24
C PRO A 503 -19.71 -26.28 -20.14
N SER A 504 -19.15 -25.15 -19.72
CA SER A 504 -19.82 -23.85 -19.72
C SER A 504 -19.02 -22.84 -20.53
N ALA A 505 -19.67 -22.21 -21.52
CA ALA A 505 -19.08 -21.13 -22.31
C ALA A 505 -18.81 -19.87 -21.46
N ILE A 506 -19.54 -19.68 -20.35
CA ILE A 506 -19.34 -18.57 -19.42
C ILE A 506 -18.06 -18.79 -18.60
N ILE A 507 -17.84 -20.01 -18.10
CA ILE A 507 -16.58 -20.34 -17.40
C ILE A 507 -15.39 -20.30 -18.35
N ASP A 508 -15.51 -20.83 -19.58
CA ASP A 508 -14.42 -20.77 -20.56
C ASP A 508 -14.05 -19.31 -20.90
N ARG A 509 -15.06 -18.46 -21.15
CA ARG A 509 -14.88 -17.00 -21.30
C ARG A 509 -14.18 -16.40 -20.09
N GLY A 510 -14.65 -16.70 -18.88
CA GLY A 510 -14.15 -16.10 -17.66
C GLY A 510 -12.71 -16.48 -17.35
N LEU A 511 -12.35 -17.77 -17.50
CA LEU A 511 -10.97 -18.21 -17.32
C LEU A 511 -10.04 -17.54 -18.34
N ALA A 512 -10.45 -17.46 -19.61
CA ALA A 512 -9.64 -16.84 -20.65
C ALA A 512 -9.43 -15.33 -20.43
N LEU A 513 -10.51 -14.58 -20.19
CA LEU A 513 -10.43 -13.14 -20.01
C LEU A 513 -9.73 -12.75 -18.70
N HIS A 514 -9.91 -13.51 -17.61
CA HIS A 514 -9.17 -13.27 -16.36
C HIS A 514 -7.66 -13.34 -16.58
N LYS A 515 -7.17 -14.36 -17.30
CA LYS A 515 -5.75 -14.51 -17.64
C LYS A 515 -5.24 -13.36 -18.53
N ILE A 516 -6.02 -13.00 -19.55
CA ILE A 516 -5.68 -11.94 -20.51
C ILE A 516 -5.61 -10.57 -19.83
N ILE A 517 -6.62 -10.20 -19.04
CA ILE A 517 -6.69 -8.92 -18.32
C ILE A 517 -5.49 -8.77 -17.40
N ARG A 518 -5.16 -9.81 -16.62
CA ARG A 518 -4.03 -9.76 -15.70
C ARG A 518 -2.69 -9.64 -16.43
N LEU A 519 -2.48 -10.41 -17.50
CA LEU A 519 -1.24 -10.33 -18.28
C LEU A 519 -1.07 -8.98 -18.99
N ILE A 520 -2.12 -8.44 -19.63
CA ILE A 520 -2.00 -7.14 -20.32
C ILE A 520 -1.76 -6.01 -19.32
N THR A 521 -2.40 -6.04 -18.15
CA THR A 521 -2.12 -5.07 -17.08
C THR A 521 -0.69 -5.22 -16.55
N HIS A 522 -0.21 -6.45 -16.32
CA HIS A 522 1.16 -6.71 -15.84
C HIS A 522 2.23 -6.33 -16.87
N ALA A 523 1.98 -6.51 -18.16
CA ALA A 523 2.95 -6.27 -19.22
C ALA A 523 2.93 -4.82 -19.74
N LEU A 524 1.78 -4.15 -19.72
CA LEU A 524 1.62 -2.81 -20.31
C LEU A 524 1.38 -1.70 -19.28
N GLY A 525 0.83 -2.03 -18.10
CA GLY A 525 0.24 -1.06 -17.16
C GLY A 525 1.21 -0.25 -16.30
N GLY A 526 2.44 -0.72 -16.06
CA GLY A 526 3.35 -0.03 -15.13
C GLY A 526 4.80 -0.53 -15.11
N GLU A 527 5.53 -0.04 -14.11
CA GLU A 527 6.90 -0.39 -13.73
C GLU A 527 6.96 -1.35 -12.53
N GLY A 528 5.80 -1.65 -11.93
CA GLY A 528 5.58 -2.72 -10.99
C GLY A 528 4.17 -3.31 -11.15
N TYR A 529 3.93 -4.45 -10.51
CA TYR A 529 2.65 -5.14 -10.51
C TYR A 529 2.17 -5.39 -9.08
N LEU A 530 0.86 -5.30 -8.84
CA LEU A 530 0.22 -5.63 -7.57
C LEU A 530 -0.95 -6.60 -7.78
N ASN A 531 -1.12 -7.52 -6.84
CA ASN A 531 -2.26 -8.42 -6.75
C ASN A 531 -2.78 -8.51 -5.32
N PHE A 532 -4.08 -8.32 -5.12
CA PHE A 532 -4.71 -8.53 -3.83
C PHE A 532 -5.04 -10.01 -3.56
N MET A 533 -4.81 -10.46 -2.33
CA MET A 533 -4.88 -11.86 -1.94
C MET A 533 -6.17 -12.57 -2.36
N GLY A 534 -6.03 -13.68 -3.08
CA GLY A 534 -7.12 -14.49 -3.61
C GLY A 534 -7.46 -14.20 -5.08
N ASN A 535 -7.21 -12.98 -5.55
CA ASN A 535 -7.52 -12.61 -6.94
C ASN A 535 -6.60 -13.34 -7.93
N GLU A 536 -5.46 -13.85 -7.50
CA GLU A 536 -4.53 -14.60 -8.34
C GLU A 536 -5.13 -15.87 -8.93
N PHE A 537 -6.06 -16.50 -8.19
CA PHE A 537 -6.76 -17.69 -8.62
C PHE A 537 -8.24 -17.44 -8.94
N GLY A 538 -8.66 -16.17 -9.01
CA GLY A 538 -10.04 -15.80 -9.27
C GLY A 538 -10.98 -16.23 -8.15
N HIS A 539 -10.67 -15.87 -6.90
CA HIS A 539 -11.51 -16.14 -5.74
C HIS A 539 -12.96 -15.69 -5.98
N PRO A 540 -13.97 -16.53 -5.69
CA PRO A 540 -15.38 -16.20 -5.89
C PRO A 540 -15.89 -15.21 -4.82
N GLU A 541 -17.18 -14.87 -4.91
CA GLU A 541 -17.87 -14.04 -3.91
C GLU A 541 -17.26 -12.62 -3.79
N TRP A 542 -17.28 -12.08 -2.58
CA TRP A 542 -16.74 -10.78 -2.18
C TRP A 542 -16.24 -10.87 -0.73
N LEU A 543 -15.53 -9.85 -0.28
CA LEU A 543 -15.03 -9.64 1.07
C LEU A 543 -16.03 -8.75 1.83
N ASP A 544 -16.50 -9.19 2.98
CA ASP A 544 -17.32 -8.36 3.89
C ASP A 544 -16.89 -8.61 5.32
N PHE A 545 -16.59 -7.53 6.04
CA PHE A 545 -16.14 -7.58 7.41
C PHE A 545 -17.32 -7.66 8.39
N PRO A 546 -17.12 -8.22 9.59
CA PRO A 546 -18.13 -8.24 10.63
C PRO A 546 -18.62 -6.82 10.97
N ARG A 547 -19.91 -6.57 10.77
CA ARG A 547 -20.57 -5.29 11.09
C ARG A 547 -22.04 -5.50 11.41
N GLN A 548 -22.69 -4.48 11.95
CA GLN A 548 -24.12 -4.57 12.29
C GLN A 548 -24.98 -5.01 11.08
N GLY A 549 -24.68 -4.51 9.89
CA GLY A 549 -25.43 -4.81 8.66
C GLY A 549 -25.35 -6.26 8.17
N ASN A 550 -24.45 -7.08 8.70
CA ASN A 550 -24.34 -8.51 8.39
C ASN A 550 -24.35 -9.39 9.66
N ASN A 551 -24.90 -8.88 10.77
CA ASN A 551 -24.96 -9.55 12.06
C ASN A 551 -23.58 -9.98 12.61
N ASN A 552 -22.54 -9.16 12.39
CA ASN A 552 -21.16 -9.42 12.78
C ASN A 552 -20.63 -10.75 12.23
N SER A 553 -20.98 -11.07 10.98
CA SER A 553 -20.58 -12.31 10.33
C SER A 553 -19.13 -12.27 9.86
N TYR A 554 -18.41 -13.37 10.12
CA TYR A 554 -17.08 -13.62 9.56
C TYR A 554 -17.13 -14.49 8.30
N HIS A 555 -18.32 -14.79 7.77
CA HIS A 555 -18.48 -15.72 6.65
C HIS A 555 -17.70 -15.29 5.40
N TYR A 556 -17.68 -14.00 5.10
CA TYR A 556 -16.96 -13.44 3.96
C TYR A 556 -15.61 -12.81 4.34
N ALA A 557 -15.26 -12.72 5.63
CA ALA A 557 -14.00 -12.16 6.11
C ALA A 557 -12.88 -13.22 6.15
N ARG A 558 -12.66 -13.90 5.02
CA ARG A 558 -11.76 -15.07 4.90
C ARG A 558 -11.24 -15.27 3.48
N ARG A 559 -10.31 -16.21 3.30
CA ARG A 559 -9.89 -16.73 1.99
C ARG A 559 -10.08 -18.23 1.87
N GLN A 560 -10.75 -18.66 0.80
CA GLN A 560 -11.10 -20.06 0.57
C GLN A 560 -9.94 -20.82 -0.12
N TRP A 561 -8.82 -21.02 0.57
CA TRP A 561 -7.63 -21.69 0.01
C TRP A 561 -7.90 -23.11 -0.47
N ASN A 562 -8.88 -23.78 0.12
CA ASN A 562 -9.34 -25.09 -0.33
C ASN A 562 -9.78 -25.10 -1.81
N LEU A 563 -10.23 -23.96 -2.37
CA LEU A 563 -10.66 -23.89 -3.77
C LEU A 563 -9.50 -24.03 -4.76
N VAL A 564 -8.34 -23.45 -4.42
CA VAL A 564 -7.15 -23.50 -5.28
C VAL A 564 -6.30 -24.75 -5.03
N ASP A 565 -6.39 -25.32 -3.82
CA ASP A 565 -5.68 -26.55 -3.45
C ASP A 565 -6.38 -27.82 -3.96
N ASP A 566 -7.67 -27.76 -4.30
CA ASP A 566 -8.41 -28.92 -4.83
C ASP A 566 -8.16 -29.13 -6.32
N GLU A 567 -7.49 -30.24 -6.65
CA GLU A 567 -7.17 -30.64 -8.02
C GLU A 567 -8.40 -30.91 -8.89
N LEU A 568 -9.60 -31.09 -8.31
CA LEU A 568 -10.83 -31.26 -9.07
C LEU A 568 -11.47 -29.92 -9.46
N LEU A 569 -10.95 -28.79 -8.99
CA LEU A 569 -11.46 -27.45 -9.31
C LEU A 569 -10.56 -26.69 -10.29
N LYS A 570 -11.17 -25.78 -11.06
CA LYS A 570 -10.54 -24.99 -12.13
C LYS A 570 -9.75 -23.78 -11.62
N TYR A 571 -9.87 -23.39 -10.35
CA TYR A 571 -9.10 -22.27 -9.75
C TYR A 571 -7.58 -22.46 -9.87
N LYS A 572 -7.12 -23.72 -9.81
CA LYS A 572 -5.71 -24.08 -10.01
C LYS A 572 -5.14 -23.61 -11.35
N TYR A 573 -5.97 -23.50 -12.39
CA TYR A 573 -5.56 -23.03 -13.71
C TYR A 573 -5.22 -21.54 -13.72
N LEU A 574 -6.03 -20.72 -13.05
CA LEU A 574 -5.75 -19.30 -12.87
C LEU A 574 -4.53 -19.08 -11.98
N ASN A 575 -4.41 -19.88 -10.91
CA ASN A 575 -3.25 -19.86 -10.03
C ASN A 575 -1.95 -20.23 -10.76
N ALA A 576 -1.97 -21.27 -11.60
CA ALA A 576 -0.82 -21.68 -12.39
C ALA A 576 -0.42 -20.62 -13.42
N TRP A 577 -1.42 -19.97 -14.05
CA TRP A 577 -1.18 -18.86 -14.97
C TRP A 577 -0.49 -17.69 -14.29
N ASP A 578 -0.96 -17.31 -13.10
CA ASP A 578 -0.36 -16.25 -12.30
C ASP A 578 1.11 -16.52 -11.97
N ALA A 579 1.41 -17.73 -11.50
CA ALA A 579 2.77 -18.14 -11.22
C ALA A 579 3.64 -18.06 -12.49
N ALA A 580 3.14 -18.57 -13.61
CA ALA A 580 3.87 -18.54 -14.88
C ALA A 580 4.13 -17.09 -15.35
N MET A 581 3.17 -16.19 -15.18
CA MET A 581 3.31 -14.76 -15.49
C MET A 581 4.43 -14.10 -14.66
N ASN A 582 4.41 -14.27 -13.34
CA ASN A 582 5.41 -13.66 -12.45
C ASN A 582 6.82 -14.25 -12.68
N HIS A 583 6.93 -15.57 -12.84
CA HIS A 583 8.22 -16.22 -13.13
C HIS A 583 8.77 -15.85 -14.50
N LEU A 584 7.90 -15.59 -15.48
CA LEU A 584 8.32 -15.07 -16.77
C LEU A 584 8.82 -13.62 -16.66
N GLU A 585 8.19 -12.79 -15.82
CA GLU A 585 8.70 -11.44 -15.57
C GLU A 585 10.04 -11.46 -14.83
N GLU A 586 10.23 -12.36 -13.86
CA GLU A 586 11.54 -12.52 -13.22
C GLU A 586 12.63 -12.88 -14.24
N LYS A 587 12.30 -13.74 -15.22
CA LYS A 587 13.24 -14.17 -16.26
C LYS A 587 13.60 -13.07 -17.26
N TYR A 588 12.61 -12.30 -17.72
CA TYR A 588 12.79 -11.34 -18.83
C TYR A 588 12.79 -9.87 -18.40
N GLY A 589 12.27 -9.56 -17.22
CA GLY A 589 12.40 -8.28 -16.54
C GLY A 589 11.64 -7.13 -17.16
N TRP A 590 10.45 -7.35 -17.75
CA TRP A 590 9.81 -6.29 -18.54
C TRP A 590 9.31 -5.11 -17.72
N LEU A 591 9.04 -5.27 -16.41
CA LEU A 591 8.56 -4.17 -15.58
C LEU A 591 9.64 -3.11 -15.33
N HIS A 592 10.93 -3.49 -15.29
CA HIS A 592 12.05 -2.57 -15.09
C HIS A 592 12.74 -2.14 -16.39
N LYS A 593 12.07 -2.31 -17.53
CA LYS A 593 12.50 -1.83 -18.85
C LYS A 593 11.59 -0.73 -19.35
N ASP A 594 12.05 -0.05 -20.40
CA ASP A 594 11.31 1.01 -21.07
C ASP A 594 9.88 0.57 -21.44
N PRO A 595 8.93 1.53 -21.52
CA PRO A 595 7.55 1.29 -21.91
C PRO A 595 7.45 0.54 -23.22
N ALA A 596 6.37 -0.23 -23.34
CA ALA A 596 6.13 -1.02 -24.53
C ALA A 596 5.95 -0.15 -25.78
N TYR A 597 6.41 -0.66 -26.92
CA TYR A 597 6.01 -0.14 -28.22
C TYR A 597 4.76 -0.89 -28.69
N VAL A 598 3.60 -0.22 -28.69
CA VAL A 598 2.34 -0.80 -29.17
C VAL A 598 2.26 -0.67 -30.68
N SER A 599 2.55 -1.76 -31.39
CA SER A 599 2.48 -1.82 -32.85
C SER A 599 1.06 -2.00 -33.36
N TRP A 600 0.19 -2.65 -32.59
CA TRP A 600 -1.15 -3.02 -33.06
C TRP A 600 -2.22 -2.89 -31.98
N LYS A 601 -3.36 -2.31 -32.34
CA LYS A 601 -4.56 -2.13 -31.50
C LYS A 601 -5.79 -2.08 -32.41
N HIS A 602 -6.14 -3.23 -32.99
CA HIS A 602 -7.12 -3.31 -34.07
C HIS A 602 -8.52 -3.56 -33.54
N GLU A 603 -9.44 -2.66 -33.87
CA GLU A 603 -10.79 -2.65 -33.30
C GLU A 603 -11.66 -3.79 -33.82
N ASP A 604 -11.68 -4.08 -35.13
CA ASP A 604 -12.59 -5.12 -35.66
C ASP A 604 -12.13 -6.53 -35.28
N ASP A 605 -10.84 -6.82 -35.47
CA ASP A 605 -10.22 -8.07 -35.05
C ASP A 605 -10.12 -8.24 -33.54
N LYS A 606 -10.26 -7.16 -32.77
CA LYS A 606 -10.06 -7.13 -31.31
C LYS A 606 -8.67 -7.66 -30.89
N VAL A 607 -7.64 -7.31 -31.65
CA VAL A 607 -6.25 -7.76 -31.41
C VAL A 607 -5.38 -6.60 -30.95
N ILE A 608 -4.65 -6.82 -29.86
CA ILE A 608 -3.59 -5.93 -29.38
C ILE A 608 -2.25 -6.65 -29.51
N ALA A 609 -1.23 -5.99 -30.06
CA ALA A 609 0.14 -6.49 -30.07
C ALA A 609 1.15 -5.39 -29.74
N PHE A 610 2.16 -5.74 -28.95
CA PHE A 610 3.22 -4.81 -28.55
C PHE A 610 4.54 -5.52 -28.23
N GLU A 611 5.62 -4.76 -28.26
CA GLU A 611 6.95 -5.21 -27.84
C GLU A 611 7.35 -4.56 -26.52
N ARG A 612 7.84 -5.35 -25.56
CA ARG A 612 8.44 -4.83 -24.30
C ARG A 612 9.58 -5.74 -23.87
N ALA A 613 10.71 -5.17 -23.48
CA ALA A 613 11.92 -5.90 -23.08
C ALA A 613 12.38 -6.97 -24.09
N GLY A 614 12.22 -6.69 -25.39
CA GLY A 614 12.56 -7.62 -26.47
C GLY A 614 11.53 -8.73 -26.70
N LEU A 615 10.53 -8.89 -25.83
CA LEU A 615 9.43 -9.83 -26.02
C LEU A 615 8.36 -9.24 -26.95
N VAL A 616 7.58 -10.11 -27.61
CA VAL A 616 6.38 -9.75 -28.37
C VAL A 616 5.16 -10.31 -27.64
N PHE A 617 4.21 -9.45 -27.31
CA PHE A 617 2.95 -9.82 -26.69
C PHE A 617 1.82 -9.69 -27.70
N ILE A 618 0.93 -10.68 -27.75
CA ILE A 618 -0.22 -10.71 -28.66
C ILE A 618 -1.45 -11.15 -27.87
N PHE A 619 -2.52 -10.36 -27.95
CA PHE A 619 -3.78 -10.63 -27.26
C PHE A 619 -4.91 -10.60 -28.28
N ASN A 620 -5.69 -11.66 -28.37
CA ASN A 620 -6.93 -11.69 -29.12
C ASN A 620 -8.11 -11.65 -28.16
N PHE A 621 -8.77 -10.49 -28.07
CA PHE A 621 -9.98 -10.28 -27.28
C PHE A 621 -11.26 -10.65 -28.03
N HIS A 622 -11.20 -11.01 -29.31
CA HIS A 622 -12.39 -11.31 -30.10
C HIS A 622 -13.17 -12.47 -29.45
N PRO A 623 -14.49 -12.36 -29.25
CA PRO A 623 -15.26 -13.37 -28.55
C PRO A 623 -15.44 -14.70 -29.31
N THR A 624 -15.09 -14.75 -30.60
CA THR A 624 -15.40 -15.91 -31.48
C THR A 624 -14.38 -16.14 -32.59
N LYS A 625 -13.80 -15.10 -33.21
CA LYS A 625 -12.87 -15.27 -34.33
C LYS A 625 -11.48 -15.70 -33.90
N SER A 626 -10.95 -16.67 -34.64
CA SER A 626 -9.57 -17.13 -34.57
C SER A 626 -8.88 -16.79 -35.89
N PHE A 627 -7.59 -16.44 -35.84
CA PHE A 627 -6.86 -16.00 -37.03
C PHE A 627 -5.65 -16.90 -37.28
N THR A 628 -5.59 -17.55 -38.46
CA THR A 628 -4.57 -18.56 -38.77
C THR A 628 -3.20 -17.98 -39.13
N ASP A 629 -3.18 -16.96 -39.98
CA ASP A 629 -1.95 -16.36 -40.52
C ASP A 629 -1.85 -14.87 -40.15
N TYR A 630 -2.16 -14.55 -38.88
CA TYR A 630 -2.24 -13.17 -38.41
C TYR A 630 -0.85 -12.53 -38.41
N ARG A 631 -0.70 -11.43 -39.14
CA ARG A 631 0.58 -10.74 -39.28
C ARG A 631 0.82 -9.80 -38.11
N VAL A 632 2.00 -9.90 -37.50
CA VAL A 632 2.43 -9.03 -36.38
C VAL A 632 3.78 -8.41 -36.71
N GLY A 633 3.88 -7.08 -36.51
CA GLY A 633 5.08 -6.31 -36.74
C GLY A 633 6.06 -6.40 -35.57
N VAL A 634 7.36 -6.53 -35.87
CA VAL A 634 8.48 -6.55 -34.91
C VAL A 634 9.66 -5.73 -35.45
N ASN A 635 10.55 -5.21 -34.60
CA ASN A 635 11.64 -4.34 -35.05
C ASN A 635 13.04 -4.96 -35.05
N TYR A 636 13.10 -6.29 -35.04
CA TYR A 636 14.33 -7.04 -35.15
C TYR A 636 14.08 -8.25 -36.06
N GLY A 637 15.13 -8.75 -36.71
CA GLY A 637 15.08 -9.99 -37.47
C GLY A 637 15.39 -11.21 -36.60
N GLY A 638 15.34 -12.40 -37.20
CA GLY A 638 15.71 -13.65 -36.54
C GLY A 638 14.53 -14.58 -36.33
N VAL A 639 14.50 -15.21 -35.15
CA VAL A 639 13.60 -16.32 -34.86
C VAL A 639 12.96 -16.13 -33.49
N LEU A 640 11.65 -16.36 -33.42
CA LEU A 640 10.85 -16.27 -32.20
C LEU A 640 10.39 -17.66 -31.75
N LYS A 641 10.23 -17.80 -30.43
CA LYS A 641 9.57 -18.95 -29.79
C LYS A 641 8.52 -18.47 -28.81
N ILE A 642 7.46 -19.24 -28.64
CA ILE A 642 6.47 -19.00 -27.61
C ILE A 642 7.09 -19.34 -26.25
N VAL A 643 7.02 -18.39 -25.33
CA VAL A 643 7.51 -18.56 -23.95
C VAL A 643 6.38 -18.55 -22.92
N LEU A 644 5.18 -18.11 -23.31
CA LEU A 644 3.97 -18.23 -22.52
C LEU A 644 2.75 -18.26 -23.45
N CYS A 645 1.83 -19.20 -23.21
CA CYS A 645 0.62 -19.39 -24.00
C CYS A 645 -0.57 -19.58 -23.05
N SER A 646 -1.54 -18.66 -23.08
CA SER A 646 -2.72 -18.78 -22.21
C SER A 646 -3.64 -19.92 -22.61
N ASP A 647 -3.48 -20.49 -23.81
CA ASP A 647 -4.27 -21.61 -24.31
C ASP A 647 -3.72 -22.98 -23.89
N ASP A 648 -2.59 -23.04 -23.17
CA ASP A 648 -2.06 -24.31 -22.67
C ASP A 648 -3.04 -24.96 -21.68
N THR A 649 -3.14 -26.29 -21.73
CA THR A 649 -4.08 -27.06 -20.88
C THR A 649 -3.78 -26.93 -19.39
N GLN A 650 -2.51 -26.73 -19.01
CA GLN A 650 -2.12 -26.44 -17.63
C GLN A 650 -2.70 -25.13 -17.07
N PHE A 651 -3.12 -24.22 -17.95
CA PHE A 651 -3.80 -22.98 -17.61
C PHE A 651 -5.29 -23.04 -17.93
N GLY A 652 -5.85 -24.23 -18.17
CA GLY A 652 -7.26 -24.41 -18.50
C GLY A 652 -7.65 -23.90 -19.89
N GLY A 653 -6.68 -23.78 -20.81
CA GLY A 653 -6.93 -23.52 -22.22
C GLY A 653 -7.20 -24.79 -23.03
N HIS A 654 -7.37 -24.64 -24.34
CA HIS A 654 -7.80 -25.70 -25.26
C HIS A 654 -6.66 -26.47 -25.94
N GLY A 655 -5.41 -26.08 -25.71
CA GLY A 655 -4.22 -26.74 -26.27
C GLY A 655 -4.13 -26.69 -27.80
N ARG A 656 -4.60 -25.60 -28.42
CA ARG A 656 -4.69 -25.50 -29.89
C ARG A 656 -3.38 -25.06 -30.56
N ILE A 657 -2.38 -24.67 -29.77
CA ILE A 657 -1.14 -24.05 -30.25
C ILE A 657 0.02 -24.97 -29.90
N ASP A 658 0.82 -25.35 -30.90
CA ASP A 658 2.08 -26.08 -30.67
C ASP A 658 3.18 -25.09 -30.26
N THR A 659 3.44 -25.03 -28.96
CA THR A 659 4.44 -24.13 -28.36
C THR A 659 5.89 -24.52 -28.66
N SER A 660 6.13 -25.70 -29.26
CA SER A 660 7.47 -26.11 -29.74
C SER A 660 7.84 -25.48 -31.08
N MET A 661 6.86 -24.90 -31.78
CA MET A 661 7.07 -24.27 -33.08
C MET A 661 8.03 -23.08 -33.02
N THR A 662 8.71 -22.89 -34.13
CA THR A 662 9.66 -21.82 -34.35
C THR A 662 9.11 -20.86 -35.39
N TYR A 663 9.12 -19.56 -35.07
CA TYR A 663 8.50 -18.52 -35.90
C TYR A 663 9.60 -17.67 -36.54
N PHE A 664 9.68 -17.71 -37.88
CA PHE A 664 10.69 -16.99 -38.63
C PHE A 664 10.23 -15.56 -38.90
N ILE A 665 11.07 -14.59 -38.53
CA ILE A 665 10.80 -13.19 -38.81
C ILE A 665 11.19 -12.88 -40.25
N GLN A 666 10.25 -12.34 -41.01
CA GLN A 666 10.38 -11.93 -42.40
C GLN A 666 10.86 -10.47 -42.47
N ASN A 667 11.73 -10.17 -43.43
CA ASN A 667 12.16 -8.80 -43.74
C ASN A 667 11.08 -8.07 -44.55
N GLU A 668 9.89 -7.95 -43.96
CA GLU A 668 8.74 -7.26 -44.51
C GLU A 668 8.09 -6.45 -43.40
N GLY A 669 8.09 -5.12 -43.54
CA GLY A 669 7.55 -4.22 -42.53
C GLY A 669 6.02 -4.32 -42.39
N PHE A 670 5.53 -4.18 -41.17
CA PHE A 670 4.09 -4.17 -40.87
C PHE A 670 3.82 -3.30 -39.65
N ALA A 671 2.69 -2.57 -39.67
CA ALA A 671 2.21 -1.78 -38.52
C ALA A 671 3.27 -0.85 -37.87
N GLY A 672 4.05 -0.16 -38.70
CA GLY A 672 5.09 0.76 -38.23
C GLY A 672 6.37 0.10 -37.70
N ARG A 673 6.54 -1.22 -37.92
CA ARG A 673 7.76 -1.97 -37.59
C ARG A 673 8.49 -2.42 -38.86
N SER A 674 9.80 -2.65 -38.74
CA SER A 674 10.68 -2.97 -39.87
C SER A 674 10.54 -4.41 -40.40
N HIS A 675 10.07 -5.33 -39.57
CA HIS A 675 9.92 -6.74 -39.88
C HIS A 675 8.55 -7.25 -39.43
N SER A 676 8.19 -8.47 -39.82
CA SER A 676 6.95 -9.11 -39.36
C SER A 676 7.04 -10.63 -39.36
N PHE A 677 6.10 -11.29 -38.68
CA PHE A 677 5.90 -12.73 -38.75
C PHE A 677 4.40 -13.04 -38.73
N GLN A 678 4.04 -14.28 -39.02
CA GLN A 678 2.64 -14.74 -38.97
C GLN A 678 2.43 -15.72 -37.83
N VAL A 679 1.27 -15.65 -37.21
CA VAL A 679 0.90 -16.47 -36.04
C VAL A 679 -0.55 -16.94 -36.14
N TYR A 680 -0.79 -18.16 -35.67
CA TYR A 680 -2.12 -18.62 -35.33
C TYR A 680 -2.51 -18.11 -33.94
N ILE A 681 -3.53 -17.24 -33.87
CA ILE A 681 -4.03 -16.67 -32.63
C ILE A 681 -5.53 -16.96 -32.47
N PRO A 682 -5.90 -17.98 -31.66
CA PRO A 682 -7.29 -18.29 -31.37
C PRO A 682 -8.02 -17.17 -30.63
N SER A 683 -9.35 -17.20 -30.68
CA SER A 683 -10.23 -16.33 -29.87
C SER A 683 -9.90 -16.46 -28.38
N ARG A 684 -9.82 -15.31 -27.68
CA ARG A 684 -9.54 -15.20 -26.23
C ARG A 684 -8.25 -15.91 -25.81
N VAL A 685 -7.16 -15.65 -26.54
CA VAL A 685 -5.82 -16.15 -26.21
C VAL A 685 -4.82 -15.00 -26.11
N ALA A 686 -3.88 -15.13 -25.17
CA ALA A 686 -2.66 -14.34 -25.10
C ALA A 686 -1.44 -15.21 -25.35
N LEU A 687 -0.50 -14.67 -26.14
CA LEU A 687 0.79 -15.27 -26.44
C LEU A 687 1.91 -14.29 -26.11
N VAL A 688 3.01 -14.82 -25.58
CA VAL A 688 4.27 -14.10 -25.38
C VAL A 688 5.37 -14.83 -26.12
N PHE A 689 6.10 -14.10 -26.95
CA PHE A 689 7.24 -14.61 -27.71
C PHE A 689 8.54 -13.99 -27.22
N ALA A 690 9.61 -14.78 -27.23
CA ALA A 690 10.96 -14.30 -27.04
C ALA A 690 11.83 -14.61 -28.27
N PRO A 691 12.84 -13.77 -28.57
CA PRO A 691 13.92 -14.14 -29.47
C PRO A 691 14.61 -15.42 -28.97
N ASN A 692 14.86 -16.36 -29.88
CA ASN A 692 15.57 -17.61 -29.57
C ASN A 692 17.08 -17.43 -29.45
#